data_AF-A0A6A4FG95-F1
#
_entry.id   AF-A0A6A4FG95-F1
#
_cell.length_a   1.000
_cell.length_b   1.000
_cell.length_c   1.000
_cell.angle_alpha   90.00
_cell.angle_beta   90.00
_cell.angle_gamma   90.00
#
_symmetry.space_group_name_H-M   'P 1'
#
loop_
_entity.id
_entity.type
_entity.pdbx_description
1 polymer ?
#
loop_
_entity_poly.entity_id
_entity_poly.type
_entity_poly.pdbx_seq_one_letter_code
_entity_poly.pdbx_strand_id
1 'polypeptide(L)'
;MLWPREEFHAAYGQMKHDALQAGGSCSVLILVALDVDALCAAEILTRLLRADLLSYSLLAVRGYEDVLQARETRIRGADGALRGGGELRSVVLLNCGAIVDVAKLLALPPHVKCYVLDSHRPIHLANIYDEHQQIVVFDDGALALEEYPAFGPDLEVEDFDEEEEDEEEEEGEEGEEGEEEGEESESEGEAEVEFGTEDTQDTETEEEAKEKRKREEGGETDEDRDKSDKRRKEGEEEEEGDEEEKEEEKDEEKQVVAIAEPEEVSVVMAKRRRREEILRYYRGSFHGAPAATVAFELAQQVNSSQRDLLWFAIIGLTKQFVLEEIDADNYNLMVTKFQDEVLAIDAPTPSSGPGANGEEDRHPGYDDGKISFEEEYRFMCYRHWSLYEAMYYSDYVASKLGLYHDQARRVGARNASGDSGNSAGDTALHRFLARMGFSLRQSQQKFSYMPLEMKQMLREKTQEMAPEFGLDELFYGSFKRTFAFQYQLCAADAVCGLQALLEAPESYVGAVFEAETQHQQQNSLTRLFSLDSIMSSTSAIAENDGKDKDAEAAEESPEDDFRQQNFMLAHTALACQSVTSSKLMESGIKVAMSLKQAIVRVGLSIMERKLLVRVKHFRYVCLNVPEREQELFANANVLTQLALFLLNVHRASGKWGGPNAPARRKPQGEDGENGEDGDAEEEAPVANKSIVPLVLITRNPAQNCFLVVGLTCPSTPGEIHRNTLGTAFKLAAGETGANFRQDGFTSAVMEIQIDEIQYFVEQLHNVLDA
;
A
#
# COMPACT_ATOMS: atom_id res chain seq x y z
N MET A 1 8.75 22.79 4.25
CA MET A 1 9.85 22.72 3.27
C MET A 1 10.19 21.28 2.92
N LEU A 2 10.27 20.97 1.61
CA LEU A 2 10.85 19.72 1.11
C LEU A 2 12.39 19.81 1.20
N TRP A 3 13.01 18.91 1.96
CA TRP A 3 14.44 18.92 2.27
C TRP A 3 15.22 18.04 1.29
N PRO A 4 16.25 18.57 0.61
CA PRO A 4 16.91 17.86 -0.47
C PRO A 4 17.68 16.64 0.05
N ARG A 5 17.63 15.57 -0.73
CA ARG A 5 18.24 14.27 -0.42
C ARG A 5 19.74 14.36 -0.15
N GLU A 6 20.46 15.27 -0.79
CA GLU A 6 21.92 15.45 -0.61
C GLU A 6 22.30 16.07 0.74
N GLU A 7 21.34 16.65 1.47
CA GLU A 7 21.58 17.45 2.67
C GLU A 7 20.89 16.91 3.93
N PHE A 8 20.52 15.63 3.98
CA PHE A 8 19.91 15.02 5.18
C PHE A 8 20.80 15.18 6.43
N HIS A 9 22.12 15.09 6.27
CA HIS A 9 23.06 15.35 7.37
C HIS A 9 22.91 16.75 7.98
N ALA A 10 22.52 17.77 7.21
CA ALA A 10 22.31 19.12 7.69
C ALA A 10 21.02 19.22 8.53
N ALA A 11 19.93 18.57 8.10
CA ALA A 11 18.69 18.48 8.89
C ALA A 11 18.93 17.76 10.22
N TYR A 12 19.65 16.64 10.21
CA TYR A 12 20.01 15.93 11.45
C TYR A 12 20.97 16.75 12.33
N GLY A 13 21.93 17.46 11.72
CA GLY A 13 22.81 18.38 12.42
C GLY A 13 22.06 19.51 13.13
N GLN A 14 21.00 20.04 12.49
CA GLN A 14 20.10 21.02 13.10
C GLN A 14 19.34 20.44 14.28
N MET A 15 18.71 19.26 14.11
CA MET A 15 18.02 18.56 15.20
C MET A 15 18.94 18.31 16.40
N LYS A 16 20.18 17.86 16.15
CA LYS A 16 21.21 17.68 17.18
C LYS A 16 21.59 18.99 17.87
N HIS A 17 21.78 20.06 17.10
CA HIS A 17 22.10 21.37 17.64
C HIS A 17 20.99 21.86 18.58
N ASP A 18 19.73 21.77 18.14
CA ASP A 18 18.58 22.22 18.90
C ASP A 18 18.40 21.39 20.18
N ALA A 19 18.55 20.06 20.08
CA ALA A 19 18.45 19.16 21.22
C ALA A 19 19.50 19.46 22.31
N LEU A 20 20.72 19.83 21.94
CA LEU A 20 21.78 20.20 22.89
C LEU A 20 21.49 21.51 23.63
N GLN A 21 20.73 22.43 23.03
CA GLN A 21 20.32 23.67 23.69
C GLN A 21 19.34 23.45 24.84
N ALA A 22 18.68 22.29 24.91
CA ALA A 22 17.71 21.95 25.95
C ALA A 22 18.36 21.52 27.29
N GLY A 23 19.69 21.58 27.41
CA GLY A 23 20.40 21.37 28.69
C GLY A 23 20.32 19.95 29.24
N GLY A 24 20.08 18.94 28.39
CA GLY A 24 20.01 17.52 28.76
C GLY A 24 18.60 16.98 29.03
N SER A 25 17.57 17.83 28.94
CA SER A 25 16.16 17.39 28.95
C SER A 25 15.79 16.62 27.67
N CYS A 26 14.68 15.87 27.74
CA CYS A 26 14.13 15.17 26.58
C CYS A 26 13.55 16.19 25.59
N SER A 27 14.27 16.44 24.49
CA SER A 27 13.97 17.52 23.54
C SER A 27 13.48 17.03 22.18
N VAL A 28 13.49 15.72 21.95
CA VAL A 28 13.04 15.08 20.71
C VAL A 28 11.86 14.15 21.01
N LEU A 29 10.72 14.40 20.40
CA LEU A 29 9.55 13.53 20.41
C LEU A 29 9.44 12.81 19.06
N ILE A 30 9.35 11.48 19.07
CA ILE A 30 9.24 10.67 17.85
C ILE A 30 7.87 9.99 17.88
N LEU A 31 7.03 10.29 16.90
CA LEU A 31 5.74 9.64 16.65
C LEU A 31 5.92 8.63 15.51
N VAL A 32 5.60 7.37 15.78
CA VAL A 32 5.87 6.25 14.87
C VAL A 32 4.57 5.56 14.51
N ALA A 33 4.25 5.48 13.22
CA ALA A 33 3.11 4.70 12.77
C ALA A 33 3.25 3.21 13.19
N LEU A 34 2.12 2.54 13.44
CA LEU A 34 2.08 1.09 13.69
C LEU A 34 2.28 0.28 12.40
N ASP A 35 3.46 0.44 11.80
CA ASP A 35 3.86 -0.18 10.55
C ASP A 35 5.32 -0.68 10.64
N VAL A 36 5.65 -1.73 9.89
CA VAL A 36 7.00 -2.32 9.89
C VAL A 36 8.06 -1.35 9.34
N ASP A 37 7.74 -0.55 8.33
CA ASP A 37 8.65 0.46 7.78
C ASP A 37 8.94 1.56 8.81
N ALA A 38 7.89 2.07 9.46
CA ALA A 38 8.01 3.06 10.53
C ALA A 38 8.84 2.54 11.71
N LEU A 39 8.61 1.28 12.11
CA LEU A 39 9.37 0.60 13.15
C LEU A 39 10.87 0.49 12.80
N CYS A 40 11.19 0.13 11.55
CA CYS A 40 12.56 0.07 11.06
C CYS A 40 13.22 1.45 11.04
N ALA A 41 12.51 2.47 10.55
CA ALA A 41 12.98 3.86 10.55
C ALA A 41 13.24 4.37 11.97
N ALA A 42 12.37 4.03 12.92
CA ALA A 42 12.49 4.40 14.32
C ALA A 42 13.73 3.78 14.96
N GLU A 43 14.01 2.49 14.73
CA GLU A 43 15.20 1.85 15.26
C GLU A 43 16.48 2.44 14.63
N ILE A 44 16.47 2.83 13.35
CA ILE A 44 17.60 3.53 12.72
C ILE A 44 17.84 4.88 13.39
N LEU A 45 16.80 5.74 13.45
CA LEU A 45 16.91 7.08 14.00
C LEU A 45 17.30 7.07 15.47
N THR A 46 16.66 6.23 16.27
CA THR A 46 16.94 6.14 17.71
C THR A 46 18.34 5.62 18.00
N ARG A 47 18.93 4.77 17.14
CA ARG A 47 20.35 4.39 17.24
C ARG A 47 21.30 5.56 16.96
N LEU A 48 21.00 6.41 15.98
CA LEU A 48 21.77 7.62 15.72
C LEU A 48 21.69 8.58 16.92
N LEU A 49 20.49 8.83 17.44
CA LEU A 49 20.27 9.68 18.62
C LEU A 49 20.99 9.14 19.86
N ARG A 50 20.93 7.82 20.13
CA ARG A 50 21.66 7.17 21.22
C ARG A 50 23.18 7.30 21.06
N ALA A 51 23.70 7.15 19.84
CA ALA A 51 25.13 7.31 19.58
C ALA A 51 25.61 8.75 19.85
N ASP A 52 24.74 9.73 19.63
CA ASP A 52 24.99 11.15 19.92
C ASP A 52 24.56 11.59 21.33
N LEU A 53 24.14 10.66 22.18
CA LEU A 53 23.68 10.90 23.56
C LEU A 53 22.52 11.91 23.66
N LEU A 54 21.62 11.89 22.67
CA LEU A 54 20.41 12.72 22.66
C LEU A 54 19.26 11.97 23.32
N SER A 55 18.62 12.63 24.29
CA SER A 55 17.41 12.13 24.96
C SER A 55 16.19 12.31 24.05
N TYR A 56 15.40 11.26 23.89
CA TYR A 56 14.17 11.27 23.09
C TYR A 56 13.04 10.49 23.77
N SER A 57 11.81 10.79 23.36
CA SER A 57 10.60 10.03 23.69
C SER A 57 10.05 9.40 22.42
N LEU A 58 9.71 8.11 22.48
CA LEU A 58 9.15 7.34 21.37
C LEU A 58 7.69 7.00 21.69
N LEU A 59 6.77 7.35 20.81
CA LEU A 59 5.34 7.05 20.94
C LEU A 59 4.84 6.41 19.65
N ALA A 60 4.14 5.28 19.78
CA ALA A 60 3.47 4.68 18.63
C ALA A 60 2.12 5.35 18.41
N VAL A 61 1.73 5.54 17.16
CA VAL A 61 0.46 6.17 16.76
C VAL A 61 -0.26 5.29 15.75
N ARG A 62 -1.57 5.09 15.92
CA ARG A 62 -2.44 4.28 15.04
C ARG A 62 -3.03 5.09 13.89
N GLY A 63 -3.33 6.34 14.17
CA GLY A 63 -4.00 7.28 13.28
C GLY A 63 -3.78 8.71 13.78
N TYR A 64 -4.45 9.66 13.14
CA TYR A 64 -4.30 11.07 13.48
C TYR A 64 -4.94 11.44 14.83
N GLU A 65 -5.90 10.66 15.34
CA GLU A 65 -6.48 10.80 16.68
C GLU A 65 -5.40 10.62 17.77
N ASP A 66 -4.55 9.59 17.65
CA ASP A 66 -3.42 9.39 18.56
C ASP A 66 -2.36 10.51 18.42
N VAL A 67 -2.17 11.06 17.21
CA VAL A 67 -1.27 12.19 16.98
C VAL A 67 -1.81 13.46 17.66
N LEU A 68 -3.12 13.69 17.59
CA LEU A 68 -3.80 14.77 18.30
C LEU A 68 -3.71 14.58 19.82
N GLN A 69 -3.89 13.35 20.33
CA GLN A 69 -3.68 13.05 21.74
C GLN A 69 -2.23 13.31 22.16
N ALA A 70 -1.25 12.95 21.33
CA ALA A 70 0.15 13.24 21.57
C ALA A 70 0.43 14.76 21.60
N ARG A 71 -0.24 15.54 20.73
CA ARG A 71 -0.20 17.01 20.78
C ARG A 71 -0.66 17.54 22.13
N GLU A 72 -1.82 17.12 22.61
CA GLU A 72 -2.40 17.62 23.86
C GLU A 72 -1.70 17.12 25.13
N THR A 73 -0.99 15.99 25.05
CA THR A 73 -0.33 15.38 26.22
C THR A 73 1.17 15.66 26.30
N ARG A 74 1.85 15.80 25.15
CA ARG A 74 3.32 15.88 25.04
C ARG A 74 3.83 17.21 24.48
N ILE A 75 3.04 17.93 23.67
CA ILE A 75 3.47 19.17 23.01
C ILE A 75 2.89 20.40 23.74
N ARG A 76 1.59 20.40 23.99
CA ARG A 76 0.85 21.47 24.68
C ARG A 76 0.33 20.98 26.03
N GLY A 77 0.07 21.90 26.96
CA GLY A 77 -0.66 21.65 28.21
C GLY A 77 -2.14 22.00 28.06
N ALA A 78 -2.98 21.51 28.98
CA ALA A 78 -4.44 21.69 28.98
C ALA A 78 -4.92 23.17 29.06
N ASP A 79 -4.02 24.09 29.39
CA ASP A 79 -4.20 25.54 29.44
C ASP A 79 -3.71 26.26 28.16
N GLY A 80 -3.25 25.51 27.15
CA GLY A 80 -2.62 26.04 25.94
C GLY A 80 -1.17 26.52 26.15
N ALA A 81 -0.62 26.41 27.36
CA ALA A 81 0.79 26.71 27.61
C ALA A 81 1.68 25.51 27.25
N LEU A 82 2.94 25.75 26.88
CA LEU A 82 3.90 24.66 26.62
C LEU A 82 4.14 23.81 27.88
N ARG A 83 3.99 22.49 27.75
CA ARG A 83 4.44 21.55 28.77
C ARG A 83 5.97 21.46 28.78
N GLY A 84 6.55 21.19 29.96
CA GLY A 84 8.00 21.04 30.12
C GLY A 84 8.82 22.33 29.98
N GLY A 85 8.24 23.50 30.22
CA GLY A 85 9.00 24.77 30.24
C GLY A 85 9.63 25.19 28.91
N GLY A 86 9.22 24.60 27.78
CA GLY A 86 9.81 24.86 26.45
C GLY A 86 11.09 24.07 26.15
N GLU A 87 11.24 22.91 26.78
CA GLU A 87 12.36 21.97 26.56
C GLU A 87 12.27 21.21 25.23
N LEU A 88 11.06 20.95 24.73
CA LEU A 88 10.86 20.29 23.44
C LEU A 88 11.38 21.18 22.30
N ARG A 89 12.16 20.58 21.39
CA ARG A 89 12.77 21.28 20.24
C ARG A 89 12.43 20.64 18.92
N SER A 90 12.23 19.33 18.90
CA SER A 90 11.98 18.59 17.67
C SER A 90 10.89 17.56 17.86
N VAL A 91 9.99 17.50 16.87
CA VAL A 91 9.03 16.40 16.69
C VAL A 91 9.44 15.66 15.42
N VAL A 92 9.42 14.34 15.42
CA VAL A 92 9.71 13.53 14.24
C VAL A 92 8.52 12.63 13.97
N LEU A 93 7.96 12.70 12.77
CA LEU A 93 6.89 11.82 12.29
C LEU A 93 7.50 10.75 11.37
N LEU A 94 7.30 9.48 11.72
CA LEU A 94 7.81 8.35 10.95
C LEU A 94 6.64 7.57 10.32
N ASN A 95 6.64 7.53 8.99
CA ASN A 95 5.62 6.97 8.11
C ASN A 95 4.19 7.49 8.38
N CYS A 96 4.09 8.75 8.78
CA CYS A 96 2.83 9.48 8.97
C CYS A 96 3.05 10.99 8.78
N GLY A 97 1.96 11.71 8.48
CA GLY A 97 1.93 13.18 8.44
C GLY A 97 2.15 13.82 7.08
N ALA A 98 2.66 13.12 6.05
CA ALA A 98 2.90 13.78 4.76
C ALA A 98 1.61 14.22 4.07
N ILE A 99 0.53 13.47 4.20
CA ILE A 99 -0.73 13.67 3.45
C ILE A 99 -1.71 14.67 4.10
N VAL A 100 -1.33 15.28 5.22
CA VAL A 100 -2.14 16.26 5.97
C VAL A 100 -1.34 17.52 6.25
N ASP A 101 -2.01 18.64 6.54
CA ASP A 101 -1.33 19.83 7.04
C ASP A 101 -0.78 19.59 8.46
N VAL A 102 0.54 19.39 8.58
CA VAL A 102 1.20 19.10 9.85
C VAL A 102 1.23 20.32 10.77
N ALA A 103 1.36 21.53 10.19
CA ALA A 103 1.39 22.76 10.97
C ALA A 103 0.06 22.97 11.70
N LYS A 104 -1.06 22.76 11.01
CA LYS A 104 -2.41 22.80 11.59
C LYS A 104 -2.66 21.63 12.54
N LEU A 105 -2.27 20.41 12.15
CA LEU A 105 -2.47 19.20 12.95
C LEU A 105 -1.79 19.30 14.32
N LEU A 106 -0.50 19.64 14.34
CA LEU A 106 0.29 19.67 15.58
C LEU A 106 0.24 21.01 16.30
N ALA A 107 -0.20 22.08 15.62
CA ALA A 107 -0.17 23.46 16.12
C ALA A 107 1.17 23.73 16.83
N LEU A 108 2.28 23.67 16.10
CA LEU A 108 3.60 23.67 16.73
C LEU A 108 3.95 25.02 17.36
N PRO A 109 4.56 25.04 18.55
CA PRO A 109 5.17 26.26 19.10
C PRO A 109 6.29 26.78 18.19
N PRO A 110 6.51 28.10 18.06
CA PRO A 110 7.45 28.68 17.07
C PRO A 110 8.92 28.21 17.16
N HIS A 111 9.33 27.65 18.29
CA HIS A 111 10.70 27.15 18.51
C HIS A 111 10.83 25.64 18.29
N VAL A 112 9.75 24.96 17.93
CA VAL A 112 9.73 23.52 17.67
C VAL A 112 9.69 23.30 16.17
N LYS A 113 10.58 22.43 15.68
CA LYS A 113 10.57 21.94 14.29
C LYS A 113 9.97 20.54 14.23
N CYS A 114 9.29 20.23 13.13
CA CYS A 114 8.79 18.90 12.83
C CYS A 114 9.49 18.33 11.60
N TYR A 115 10.05 17.13 11.75
CA TYR A 115 10.72 16.39 10.70
C TYR A 115 9.83 15.23 10.25
N VAL A 116 9.53 15.11 8.97
CA VAL A 116 8.61 14.11 8.41
C VAL A 116 9.38 13.18 7.47
N LEU A 117 9.42 11.90 7.81
CA LEU A 117 9.91 10.83 6.94
C LEU A 117 8.73 9.91 6.66
N ASP A 118 8.07 10.11 5.53
CA ASP A 118 6.82 9.43 5.22
C ASP A 118 6.77 9.02 3.75
N SER A 119 6.34 7.78 3.51
CA SER A 119 6.19 7.22 2.17
C SER A 119 4.83 7.55 1.54
N HIS A 120 3.83 7.96 2.30
CA HIS A 120 2.49 8.25 1.75
C HIS A 120 2.51 9.48 0.85
N ARG A 121 1.82 9.39 -0.30
CA ARG A 121 1.70 10.46 -1.30
C ARG A 121 0.23 10.66 -1.70
N PRO A 122 -0.15 11.87 -2.15
CA PRO A 122 0.69 13.07 -2.35
C PRO A 122 1.05 13.80 -1.06
N ILE A 123 2.21 14.48 -1.01
CA ILE A 123 2.59 15.32 0.13
C ILE A 123 1.68 16.56 0.15
N HIS A 124 1.08 16.89 1.28
CA HIS A 124 0.27 18.09 1.43
C HIS A 124 1.10 19.34 1.13
N LEU A 125 0.62 20.20 0.24
CA LEU A 125 1.37 21.35 -0.27
C LEU A 125 1.74 22.36 0.83
N ALA A 126 0.89 22.49 1.86
CA ALA A 126 1.21 23.31 3.04
C ALA A 126 2.48 22.83 3.79
N ASN A 127 2.80 21.53 3.75
CA ASN A 127 4.02 21.02 4.35
C ASN A 127 5.25 21.37 3.52
N ILE A 128 5.11 21.46 2.19
CA ILE A 128 6.20 21.85 1.27
C ILE A 128 6.46 23.35 1.39
N TYR A 129 5.41 24.15 1.35
CA TYR A 129 5.46 25.61 1.33
C TYR A 129 5.24 26.28 2.69
N ASP A 130 5.44 25.53 3.78
CA ASP A 130 5.33 26.02 5.16
C ASP A 130 6.08 27.37 5.37
N GLU A 131 5.31 28.43 5.61
CA GLU A 131 5.80 29.79 5.76
C GLU A 131 6.72 29.96 6.97
N HIS A 132 6.44 29.20 8.04
CA HIS A 132 7.15 29.32 9.31
C HIS A 132 8.47 28.54 9.33
N GLN A 133 8.76 27.75 8.28
CA GLN A 133 9.94 26.89 8.17
C GLN A 133 10.11 25.95 9.38
N GLN A 134 9.00 25.54 9.97
CA GLN A 134 8.92 24.57 11.06
C GLN A 134 8.81 23.14 10.54
N ILE A 135 8.19 22.93 9.37
CA ILE A 135 7.97 21.61 8.78
C ILE A 135 9.09 21.28 7.80
N VAL A 136 9.76 20.15 8.03
CA VAL A 136 10.87 19.63 7.22
C VAL A 136 10.50 18.24 6.73
N VAL A 137 10.09 18.11 5.48
CA VAL A 137 9.75 16.82 4.85
C VAL A 137 10.97 16.30 4.11
N PHE A 138 11.42 15.08 4.37
CA PHE A 138 12.59 14.51 3.70
C PHE A 138 12.23 14.05 2.29
N ASP A 139 12.95 14.53 1.27
CA ASP A 139 12.74 14.14 -0.12
C ASP A 139 13.26 12.73 -0.41
N ASP A 140 12.36 11.83 -0.74
CA ASP A 140 12.67 10.45 -1.11
C ASP A 140 12.95 10.26 -2.61
N GLY A 141 12.74 11.31 -3.42
CA GLY A 141 12.88 11.28 -4.87
C GLY A 141 11.75 10.56 -5.60
N ALA A 142 10.57 10.41 -4.99
CA ALA A 142 9.42 9.79 -5.64
C ALA A 142 8.78 10.66 -6.74
N LEU A 143 8.88 11.99 -6.62
CA LEU A 143 8.44 12.97 -7.60
C LEU A 143 9.57 13.97 -7.85
N ALA A 144 9.75 14.40 -9.10
CA ALA A 144 10.66 15.51 -9.40
C ALA A 144 10.10 16.83 -8.83
N LEU A 145 10.99 17.78 -8.51
CA LEU A 145 10.58 19.07 -7.92
C LEU A 145 9.58 19.85 -8.80
N GLU A 146 9.65 19.65 -10.12
CA GLU A 146 8.78 20.27 -11.13
C GLU A 146 7.35 19.68 -11.15
N GLU A 147 7.15 18.50 -10.57
CA GLU A 147 5.83 17.84 -10.51
C GLU A 147 4.97 18.35 -9.35
N TYR A 148 5.55 19.09 -8.40
CA TYR A 148 4.81 19.75 -7.34
C TYR A 148 4.23 21.07 -7.87
N PRO A 149 2.91 21.31 -7.71
CA PRO A 149 2.32 22.60 -8.05
C PRO A 149 3.07 23.73 -7.36
N ALA A 150 3.49 24.75 -8.12
CA ALA A 150 4.27 25.88 -7.59
C ALA A 150 3.56 26.59 -6.42
N PHE A 151 4.25 27.35 -5.57
CA PHE A 151 3.58 28.14 -4.52
C PHE A 151 2.69 29.25 -5.11
N GLY A 152 1.51 29.48 -4.52
CA GLY A 152 0.59 30.56 -4.90
C GLY A 152 -0.46 30.84 -3.82
N PRO A 153 -1.11 32.02 -3.85
CA PRO A 153 -2.11 32.44 -2.85
C PRO A 153 -3.40 31.60 -2.87
N ASP A 154 -3.62 30.86 -3.95
CA ASP A 154 -4.68 29.90 -4.16
C ASP A 154 -4.51 28.60 -3.35
N LEU A 155 -3.32 28.35 -2.80
CA LEU A 155 -3.05 27.22 -1.91
C LEU A 155 -3.51 27.47 -0.47
N GLU A 156 -3.98 28.68 -0.14
CA GLU A 156 -4.49 29.06 1.18
C GLU A 156 -6.00 28.80 1.36
N VAL A 157 -6.72 28.44 0.29
CA VAL A 157 -8.16 28.20 0.34
C VAL A 157 -8.40 26.77 0.81
N GLU A 158 -8.92 26.62 2.04
CA GLU A 158 -8.95 25.33 2.76
C GLU A 158 -9.99 24.33 2.22
N ASP A 159 -10.97 24.74 1.41
CA ASP A 159 -12.01 23.84 0.90
C ASP A 159 -12.26 24.11 -0.59
N PHE A 160 -11.72 23.24 -1.46
CA PHE A 160 -11.99 23.27 -2.91
C PHE A 160 -13.43 22.85 -3.25
N ASP A 161 -14.22 22.46 -2.25
CA ASP A 161 -15.58 21.91 -2.34
C ASP A 161 -16.67 23.00 -2.17
N GLU A 162 -16.36 24.19 -1.64
CA GLU A 162 -17.39 25.22 -1.33
C GLU A 162 -17.65 26.23 -2.48
N GLU A 163 -16.80 26.30 -3.51
CA GLU A 163 -16.93 27.31 -4.59
C GLU A 163 -17.64 26.78 -5.86
N GLU A 164 -18.31 25.62 -5.84
CA GLU A 164 -19.14 25.20 -6.99
C GLU A 164 -20.45 26.00 -7.11
N GLU A 165 -20.95 26.62 -6.03
CA GLU A 165 -22.25 27.30 -6.05
C GLU A 165 -22.22 28.72 -6.66
N ASP A 166 -21.06 29.39 -6.71
CA ASP A 166 -20.97 30.80 -7.14
C ASP A 166 -20.67 30.98 -8.64
N GLU A 167 -20.23 29.94 -9.36
CA GLU A 167 -19.85 30.04 -10.78
C GLU A 167 -20.99 29.71 -11.77
N GLU A 168 -22.07 29.04 -11.34
CA GLU A 168 -23.20 28.70 -12.22
C GLU A 168 -24.18 29.88 -12.46
N GLU A 169 -24.12 30.97 -11.69
CA GLU A 169 -25.04 32.11 -11.85
C GLU A 169 -24.64 33.09 -12.98
N GLU A 170 -23.43 33.02 -13.54
CA GLU A 170 -22.97 33.97 -14.58
C GLU A 170 -23.11 33.47 -16.04
N GLU A 171 -23.43 32.19 -16.30
CA GLU A 171 -23.65 31.68 -17.67
C GLU A 171 -25.12 31.73 -18.14
N GLY A 172 -25.95 32.56 -17.48
CA GLY A 172 -27.41 32.54 -17.60
C GLY A 172 -28.09 33.69 -18.34
N GLU A 173 -27.41 34.59 -19.05
CA GLU A 173 -28.09 35.60 -19.89
C GLU A 173 -27.27 35.94 -21.14
N GLU A 174 -27.61 35.34 -22.29
CA GLU A 174 -27.66 36.01 -23.60
C GLU A 174 -28.09 35.03 -24.72
N GLY A 175 -29.32 35.21 -25.25
CA GLY A 175 -29.64 34.85 -26.64
C GLY A 175 -30.87 33.95 -26.90
N GLU A 176 -32.09 34.48 -26.69
CA GLU A 176 -33.26 34.05 -27.48
C GLU A 176 -33.71 35.19 -28.42
N GLU A 177 -33.53 34.98 -29.73
CA GLU A 177 -34.43 35.44 -30.82
C GLU A 177 -34.25 34.39 -31.94
N GLY A 178 -35.23 33.67 -32.49
CA GLY A 178 -36.68 33.63 -32.40
C GLY A 178 -37.17 33.10 -33.76
N GLU A 179 -37.89 31.97 -33.81
CA GLU A 179 -38.83 31.66 -34.90
C GLU A 179 -40.04 30.89 -34.32
N GLU A 180 -41.21 31.50 -34.50
CA GLU A 180 -42.51 31.10 -33.98
C GLU A 180 -43.18 29.95 -34.77
N GLU A 181 -44.19 29.39 -34.08
CA GLU A 181 -45.46 28.84 -34.56
C GLU A 181 -45.62 27.31 -34.58
N GLY A 182 -46.53 26.82 -33.72
CA GLY A 182 -47.12 25.48 -33.82
C GLY A 182 -47.76 24.97 -32.52
N GLU A 183 -48.90 25.55 -32.16
CA GLU A 183 -49.73 25.27 -30.98
C GLU A 183 -50.12 23.80 -30.70
N GLU A 184 -50.32 23.55 -29.39
CA GLU A 184 -51.42 22.80 -28.74
C GLU A 184 -51.20 21.41 -28.09
N SER A 185 -51.30 21.48 -26.75
CA SER A 185 -52.08 20.66 -25.81
C SER A 185 -51.44 19.45 -25.09
N GLU A 186 -51.04 19.74 -23.84
CA GLU A 186 -51.30 19.04 -22.56
C GLU A 186 -51.79 17.57 -22.58
N SER A 187 -51.08 16.72 -21.81
CA SER A 187 -51.70 16.00 -20.68
C SER A 187 -50.64 15.38 -19.79
N GLU A 188 -50.73 15.73 -18.51
CA GLU A 188 -50.09 15.12 -17.35
C GLU A 188 -50.35 13.60 -17.25
N GLY A 189 -49.47 12.90 -16.53
CA GLY A 189 -49.67 11.50 -16.15
C GLY A 189 -48.47 10.88 -15.45
N GLU A 190 -48.32 11.22 -14.16
CA GLU A 190 -47.55 10.46 -13.17
C GLU A 190 -47.91 8.97 -13.21
N ALA A 191 -46.91 8.08 -13.15
CA ALA A 191 -47.02 6.81 -12.43
C ALA A 191 -45.65 6.16 -12.22
N GLU A 192 -45.34 5.98 -10.95
CA GLU A 192 -44.28 5.17 -10.38
C GLU A 192 -44.42 3.66 -10.69
N VAL A 193 -43.31 2.96 -10.39
CA VAL A 193 -43.12 1.58 -9.89
C VAL A 193 -43.13 0.33 -10.80
N GLU A 194 -41.99 -0.36 -10.64
CA GLU A 194 -41.75 -1.81 -10.46
C GLU A 194 -41.90 -2.82 -11.61
N PHE A 195 -40.73 -3.24 -12.08
CA PHE A 195 -40.18 -4.61 -12.04
C PHE A 195 -41.14 -5.81 -12.01
N GLY A 196 -41.00 -6.70 -13.02
CA GLY A 196 -41.55 -8.05 -12.94
C GLY A 196 -41.48 -8.87 -14.23
N THR A 197 -40.30 -9.42 -14.51
CA THR A 197 -39.99 -10.77 -15.05
C THR A 197 -40.90 -11.46 -16.08
N GLU A 198 -40.24 -11.90 -17.17
CA GLU A 198 -40.36 -13.19 -17.89
C GLU A 198 -41.72 -13.46 -18.58
N ASP A 199 -41.82 -13.94 -19.82
CA ASP A 199 -41.01 -14.96 -20.47
C ASP A 199 -41.42 -15.12 -21.95
N THR A 200 -40.58 -15.82 -22.72
CA THR A 200 -40.91 -16.67 -23.89
C THR A 200 -41.20 -16.08 -25.29
N GLN A 201 -40.19 -16.33 -26.15
CA GLN A 201 -40.22 -17.20 -27.35
C GLN A 201 -40.79 -16.72 -28.70
N ASP A 202 -39.92 -16.93 -29.69
CA ASP A 202 -40.18 -17.51 -31.02
C ASP A 202 -40.97 -16.65 -32.02
N THR A 203 -40.66 -16.58 -33.32
CA THR A 203 -39.73 -17.23 -34.25
C THR A 203 -39.96 -16.51 -35.59
N GLU A 204 -38.93 -16.52 -36.47
CA GLU A 204 -39.04 -16.64 -37.95
C GLU A 204 -39.87 -15.57 -38.73
N THR A 205 -39.57 -15.06 -39.93
CA THR A 205 -38.63 -15.30 -41.05
C THR A 205 -38.98 -14.24 -42.13
N GLU A 206 -38.17 -14.18 -43.18
CA GLU A 206 -38.39 -13.52 -44.50
C GLU A 206 -38.04 -12.02 -44.57
N GLU A 207 -36.87 -11.63 -45.07
CA GLU A 207 -36.34 -11.69 -46.45
C GLU A 207 -36.94 -10.71 -47.47
N GLU A 208 -35.99 -10.12 -48.21
CA GLU A 208 -36.04 -9.44 -49.50
C GLU A 208 -36.43 -7.95 -49.57
N ALA A 209 -35.75 -7.07 -50.34
CA ALA A 209 -34.47 -7.08 -51.04
C ALA A 209 -34.30 -5.71 -51.76
N LYS A 210 -33.04 -5.44 -52.18
CA LYS A 210 -32.53 -4.56 -53.28
C LYS A 210 -31.89 -3.23 -52.84
N GLU A 211 -30.70 -2.84 -53.32
CA GLU A 211 -29.89 -3.32 -54.44
C GLU A 211 -28.42 -2.81 -54.40
N LYS A 212 -27.51 -3.62 -54.97
CA LYS A 212 -26.21 -3.33 -55.69
C LYS A 212 -25.03 -2.72 -54.88
N ARG A 213 -23.96 -3.45 -54.53
CA ARG A 213 -22.88 -4.20 -55.26
C ARG A 213 -21.87 -3.36 -56.07
N LYS A 214 -20.61 -3.25 -55.57
CA LYS A 214 -19.35 -3.90 -56.05
C LYS A 214 -18.14 -3.22 -55.35
N ARG A 215 -17.36 -3.91 -54.48
CA ARG A 215 -16.14 -4.74 -54.73
C ARG A 215 -14.96 -3.91 -55.28
N GLU A 216 -13.69 -4.03 -54.85
CA GLU A 216 -12.88 -5.02 -54.12
C GLU A 216 -11.55 -4.31 -53.73
N GLU A 217 -11.05 -4.44 -52.50
CA GLU A 217 -9.87 -5.24 -52.08
C GLU A 217 -8.46 -4.80 -52.54
N GLY A 218 -7.61 -4.50 -51.55
CA GLY A 218 -6.39 -5.28 -51.28
C GLY A 218 -5.03 -4.79 -51.82
N GLY A 219 -4.04 -4.73 -50.93
CA GLY A 219 -2.63 -5.04 -51.27
C GLY A 219 -1.58 -4.00 -50.87
N GLU A 220 -0.73 -4.37 -49.91
CA GLU A 220 0.49 -3.67 -49.48
C GLU A 220 1.71 -3.93 -50.40
N THR A 221 2.75 -3.14 -50.10
CA THR A 221 4.22 -3.27 -50.31
C THR A 221 4.88 -2.75 -51.60
N ASP A 222 5.76 -1.76 -51.36
CA ASP A 222 7.20 -1.73 -51.67
C ASP A 222 7.80 -0.81 -52.75
N GLU A 223 8.97 -0.28 -52.35
CA GLU A 223 10.13 0.25 -53.08
C GLU A 223 10.24 1.75 -53.50
N ASP A 224 11.07 2.46 -52.73
CA ASP A 224 12.27 3.23 -53.12
C ASP A 224 12.34 3.88 -54.52
N ARG A 225 12.63 5.20 -54.56
CA ARG A 225 13.91 5.77 -55.08
C ARG A 225 13.91 7.30 -55.26
N ASP A 226 14.84 7.92 -54.52
CA ASP A 226 16.02 8.64 -55.03
C ASP A 226 15.93 10.10 -55.54
N LYS A 227 16.83 10.91 -54.94
CA LYS A 227 17.65 12.01 -55.48
C LYS A 227 17.07 13.42 -55.69
N SER A 228 17.62 14.35 -54.91
CA SER A 228 18.62 15.38 -55.35
C SER A 228 17.95 16.74 -55.60
N ASP A 229 18.58 17.90 -55.47
CA ASP A 229 19.97 18.30 -55.32
C ASP A 229 19.99 19.75 -54.76
N LYS A 230 21.02 20.05 -53.97
CA LYS A 230 21.78 21.32 -53.94
C LYS A 230 21.09 22.71 -53.85
N ARG A 231 21.49 23.37 -52.76
CA ARG A 231 22.36 24.57 -52.67
C ARG A 231 21.70 25.95 -52.58
N ARG A 232 22.07 26.61 -51.48
CA ARG A 232 22.77 27.92 -51.33
C ARG A 232 22.07 29.13 -51.96
N LYS A 233 21.99 30.30 -51.32
CA LYS A 233 22.89 30.91 -50.34
C LYS A 233 22.18 32.11 -49.71
N GLU A 234 22.66 32.46 -48.52
CA GLU A 234 22.34 33.63 -47.70
C GLU A 234 22.55 34.98 -48.41
N GLY A 235 22.00 36.03 -47.82
CA GLY A 235 22.63 37.36 -47.86
C GLY A 235 21.71 38.55 -47.58
N GLU A 236 21.62 38.90 -46.30
CA GLU A 236 21.83 40.26 -45.74
C GLU A 236 20.87 41.43 -46.03
N GLU A 237 20.27 41.90 -44.93
CA GLU A 237 20.37 43.24 -44.32
C GLU A 237 19.65 44.48 -44.90
N GLU A 238 18.87 45.07 -43.99
CA GLU A 238 18.79 46.48 -43.59
C GLU A 238 17.88 47.51 -44.30
N GLU A 239 17.03 48.07 -43.43
CA GLU A 239 16.77 49.50 -43.18
C GLU A 239 15.68 50.30 -43.93
N GLU A 240 14.89 50.94 -43.05
CA GLU A 240 14.32 52.29 -43.09
C GLU A 240 13.13 52.64 -44.00
N GLY A 241 12.17 53.35 -43.37
CA GLY A 241 11.79 54.67 -43.89
C GLY A 241 10.35 54.86 -44.34
N ASP A 242 9.48 55.10 -43.36
CA ASP A 242 8.53 56.21 -43.24
C ASP A 242 7.59 56.69 -44.38
N GLU A 243 6.40 57.06 -43.88
CA GLU A 243 5.51 58.16 -44.26
C GLU A 243 4.46 58.02 -45.40
N GLU A 244 3.21 58.09 -44.91
CA GLU A 244 2.07 58.90 -45.37
C GLU A 244 1.38 58.59 -46.71
N GLU A 245 0.08 58.24 -46.65
CA GLU A 245 -0.95 59.13 -47.19
C GLU A 245 -2.37 58.86 -46.62
N LYS A 246 -3.12 59.96 -46.57
CA LYS A 246 -4.32 60.32 -45.81
C LYS A 246 -5.68 59.79 -46.29
N GLU A 247 -6.59 59.78 -45.32
CA GLU A 247 -8.01 60.20 -45.34
C GLU A 247 -9.05 59.39 -46.15
N GLU A 248 -10.06 58.86 -45.46
CA GLU A 248 -11.41 59.44 -45.48
C GLU A 248 -12.25 58.95 -44.28
N GLU A 249 -12.68 59.92 -43.45
CA GLU A 249 -13.66 59.77 -42.37
C GLU A 249 -15.07 59.53 -42.93
N LYS A 250 -15.84 58.65 -42.29
CA LYS A 250 -17.28 58.88 -42.06
C LYS A 250 -17.70 58.40 -40.67
N ASP A 251 -18.36 59.32 -40.01
CA ASP A 251 -18.85 59.35 -38.63
C ASP A 251 -19.97 58.36 -38.29
N GLU A 252 -19.92 57.98 -37.01
CA GLU A 252 -21.01 57.78 -36.04
C GLU A 252 -22.07 56.70 -36.27
N GLU A 253 -22.14 55.71 -35.38
CA GLU A 253 -22.95 55.79 -34.14
C GLU A 253 -22.60 54.65 -33.16
N LYS A 254 -22.60 54.99 -31.86
CA LYS A 254 -22.21 54.13 -30.73
C LYS A 254 -23.28 53.07 -30.42
N GLN A 255 -22.86 51.82 -30.32
CA GLN A 255 -23.41 50.88 -29.33
C GLN A 255 -22.27 50.49 -28.39
N VAL A 256 -22.38 50.93 -27.14
CA VAL A 256 -21.48 50.57 -26.05
C VAL A 256 -21.91 49.19 -25.57
N VAL A 257 -21.29 48.15 -26.09
CA VAL A 257 -21.26 46.83 -25.44
C VAL A 257 -20.09 46.87 -24.48
N ALA A 258 -20.33 46.58 -23.22
CA ALA A 258 -19.29 46.46 -22.21
C ALA A 258 -18.37 45.30 -22.63
N ILE A 259 -17.21 45.64 -23.20
CA ILE A 259 -16.13 44.69 -23.41
C ILE A 259 -15.57 44.41 -22.02
N ALA A 260 -15.85 43.23 -21.45
CA ALA A 260 -15.05 42.72 -20.34
C ALA A 260 -13.59 42.75 -20.80
N GLU A 261 -12.73 43.41 -20.01
CA GLU A 261 -11.35 43.66 -20.42
C GLU A 261 -10.64 42.32 -20.73
N PRO A 262 -9.84 42.22 -21.81
CA PRO A 262 -9.17 40.97 -22.18
C PRO A 262 -8.20 40.45 -21.10
N GLU A 263 -7.84 41.29 -20.13
CA GLU A 263 -7.06 40.90 -18.95
C GLU A 263 -7.88 40.06 -17.96
N GLU A 264 -9.16 40.36 -17.72
CA GLU A 264 -9.98 39.64 -16.72
C GLU A 264 -10.26 38.19 -17.13
N VAL A 265 -10.62 37.97 -18.40
CA VAL A 265 -10.83 36.62 -18.96
C VAL A 265 -9.54 35.77 -18.92
N SER A 266 -8.38 36.42 -19.10
CA SER A 266 -7.07 35.74 -19.03
C SER A 266 -6.69 35.31 -17.61
N VAL A 267 -7.08 36.10 -16.61
CA VAL A 267 -6.83 35.81 -15.19
C VAL A 267 -7.74 34.69 -14.70
N VAL A 268 -9.02 34.69 -15.08
CA VAL A 268 -9.96 33.61 -14.73
C VAL A 268 -9.51 32.28 -15.33
N MET A 269 -9.15 32.25 -16.61
CA MET A 269 -8.64 31.04 -17.26
C MET A 269 -7.31 30.55 -16.65
N ALA A 270 -6.44 31.46 -16.21
CA ALA A 270 -5.22 31.10 -15.50
C ALA A 270 -5.51 30.50 -14.11
N LYS A 271 -6.45 31.07 -13.36
CA LYS A 271 -6.93 30.53 -12.07
C LYS A 271 -7.55 29.15 -12.24
N ARG A 272 -8.40 28.94 -13.26
CA ARG A 272 -9.01 27.64 -13.55
C ARG A 272 -7.97 26.57 -13.88
N ARG A 273 -7.02 26.85 -14.79
CA ARG A 273 -5.92 25.93 -15.12
C ARG A 273 -5.09 25.56 -13.91
N ARG A 274 -4.88 26.52 -13.03
CA ARG A 274 -4.13 26.35 -11.80
C ARG A 274 -4.90 25.50 -10.78
N ARG A 275 -6.20 25.70 -10.60
CA ARG A 275 -7.09 24.83 -9.80
C ARG A 275 -7.06 23.40 -10.33
N GLU A 276 -7.16 23.21 -11.64
CA GLU A 276 -7.07 21.89 -12.29
C GLU A 276 -5.71 21.21 -12.05
N GLU A 277 -4.61 21.96 -12.04
CA GLU A 277 -3.27 21.45 -11.71
C GLU A 277 -3.21 20.93 -10.26
N ILE A 278 -3.73 21.70 -9.30
CA ILE A 278 -3.76 21.31 -7.88
C ILE A 278 -4.67 20.10 -7.66
N LEU A 279 -5.87 20.08 -8.24
CA LEU A 279 -6.78 18.94 -8.17
C LEU A 279 -6.16 17.68 -8.77
N ARG A 280 -5.42 17.81 -9.87
CA ARG A 280 -4.69 16.69 -10.48
C ARG A 280 -3.57 16.16 -9.58
N TYR A 281 -2.90 17.03 -8.83
CA TYR A 281 -1.89 16.63 -7.85
C TYR A 281 -2.48 15.79 -6.71
N TYR A 282 -3.61 16.25 -6.14
CA TYR A 282 -4.32 15.53 -5.08
C TYR A 282 -5.13 14.32 -5.56
N ARG A 283 -5.18 14.06 -6.87
CA ARG A 283 -5.90 12.93 -7.45
C ARG A 283 -5.20 11.60 -7.16
N GLY A 284 -5.71 10.94 -6.12
CA GLY A 284 -5.38 9.57 -5.74
C GLY A 284 -4.07 9.42 -4.97
N SER A 285 -4.02 8.44 -4.08
CA SER A 285 -2.88 8.18 -3.20
C SER A 285 -1.95 7.11 -3.75
N PHE A 286 -0.66 7.21 -3.45
CA PHE A 286 0.35 6.20 -3.76
C PHE A 286 1.46 6.22 -2.70
N HIS A 287 2.50 5.39 -2.88
CA HIS A 287 3.66 5.36 -1.98
C HIS A 287 4.94 5.77 -2.72
N GLY A 288 5.76 6.56 -2.05
CA GLY A 288 7.15 6.83 -2.40
C GLY A 288 8.10 5.82 -1.74
N ALA A 289 9.37 6.19 -1.58
CA ALA A 289 10.36 5.30 -0.98
C ALA A 289 10.07 5.04 0.52
N PRO A 290 10.44 3.87 1.06
CA PRO A 290 10.21 3.55 2.46
C PRO A 290 10.92 4.53 3.41
N ALA A 291 10.27 4.91 4.51
CA ALA A 291 10.83 5.77 5.54
C ALA A 291 12.14 5.20 6.12
N ALA A 292 12.26 3.88 6.25
CA ALA A 292 13.48 3.22 6.71
C ALA A 292 14.65 3.38 5.72
N THR A 293 14.35 3.44 4.41
CA THR A 293 15.36 3.70 3.38
C THR A 293 15.88 5.13 3.52
N VAL A 294 14.98 6.12 3.63
CA VAL A 294 15.34 7.53 3.83
C VAL A 294 16.15 7.72 5.13
N ALA A 295 15.75 7.04 6.21
CA ALA A 295 16.48 7.06 7.47
C ALA A 295 17.89 6.44 7.36
N PHE A 296 18.05 5.38 6.55
CA PHE A 296 19.36 4.78 6.29
C PHE A 296 20.26 5.66 5.44
N GLU A 297 19.71 6.37 4.44
CA GLU A 297 20.47 7.34 3.65
C GLU A 297 20.96 8.50 4.53
N LEU A 298 20.12 8.96 5.47
CA LEU A 298 20.56 9.89 6.51
C LEU A 298 21.72 9.28 7.32
N ALA A 299 21.61 8.03 7.76
CA ALA A 299 22.67 7.32 8.50
C ALA A 299 23.98 7.24 7.70
N GLN A 300 23.91 7.03 6.39
CA GLN A 300 25.07 7.03 5.49
C GLN A 300 25.74 8.41 5.44
N GLN A 301 24.96 9.48 5.30
CA GLN A 301 25.51 10.85 5.22
C GLN A 301 26.15 11.32 6.52
N VAL A 302 25.69 10.84 7.69
CA VAL A 302 26.35 11.10 8.98
C VAL A 302 27.51 10.13 9.26
N ASN A 303 27.92 9.33 8.27
CA ASN A 303 29.00 8.35 8.34
C ASN A 303 28.78 7.26 9.41
N SER A 304 27.53 6.81 9.56
CA SER A 304 27.11 5.73 10.46
C SER A 304 26.40 4.61 9.67
N SER A 305 27.05 4.05 8.66
CA SER A 305 26.54 2.91 7.85
C SER A 305 26.80 1.54 8.51
N GLN A 306 26.09 1.25 9.60
CA GLN A 306 26.20 -0.06 10.26
C GLN A 306 25.36 -1.12 9.56
N ARG A 307 25.81 -2.38 9.61
CA ARG A 307 25.12 -3.55 9.01
C ARG A 307 23.68 -3.71 9.50
N ASP A 308 23.43 -3.46 10.78
CA ASP A 308 22.09 -3.52 11.36
C ASP A 308 21.14 -2.47 10.76
N LEU A 309 21.63 -1.26 10.51
CA LEU A 309 20.81 -0.19 9.96
C LEU A 309 20.41 -0.51 8.52
N LEU A 310 21.35 -1.07 7.75
CA LEU A 310 21.05 -1.59 6.40
C LEU A 310 20.00 -2.71 6.46
N TRP A 311 20.07 -3.59 7.46
CA TRP A 311 19.06 -4.65 7.63
C TRP A 311 17.66 -4.09 7.86
N PHE A 312 17.53 -3.02 8.66
CA PHE A 312 16.24 -2.35 8.88
C PHE A 312 15.72 -1.68 7.60
N ALA A 313 16.59 -1.04 6.82
CA ALA A 313 16.21 -0.48 5.52
C ALA A 313 15.74 -1.55 4.53
N ILE A 314 16.44 -2.69 4.49
CA ILE A 314 16.06 -3.87 3.69
C ILE A 314 14.67 -4.38 4.09
N ILE A 315 14.37 -4.45 5.39
CA ILE A 315 13.04 -4.87 5.87
C ILE A 315 11.96 -3.88 5.41
N GLY A 316 12.17 -2.57 5.56
CA GLY A 316 11.23 -1.54 5.11
C GLY A 316 10.94 -1.60 3.60
N LEU A 317 11.99 -1.75 2.77
CA LEU A 317 11.84 -1.96 1.33
C LEU A 317 11.08 -3.27 1.00
N THR A 318 11.39 -4.35 1.73
CA THR A 318 10.73 -5.64 1.50
C THR A 318 9.25 -5.58 1.90
N LYS A 319 8.87 -4.78 2.90
CA LYS A 319 7.46 -4.55 3.28
C LYS A 319 6.67 -3.99 2.11
N GLN A 320 7.15 -2.90 1.50
CA GLN A 320 6.45 -2.29 0.35
C GLN A 320 6.30 -3.28 -0.81
N PHE A 321 7.33 -4.10 -1.07
CA PHE A 321 7.27 -5.10 -2.15
C PHE A 321 6.26 -6.22 -1.87
N VAL A 322 6.26 -6.78 -0.65
CA VAL A 322 5.36 -7.88 -0.26
C VAL A 322 3.89 -7.43 -0.26
N LEU A 323 3.62 -6.16 0.08
CA LEU A 323 2.27 -5.59 0.09
C LEU A 323 1.83 -4.98 -1.25
N GLU A 324 2.61 -5.16 -2.33
CA GLU A 324 2.33 -4.58 -3.65
C GLU A 324 2.16 -3.03 -3.60
N GLU A 325 2.98 -2.34 -2.79
CA GLU A 325 3.01 -0.86 -2.67
C GLU A 325 4.08 -0.21 -3.56
N ILE A 326 5.05 -0.99 -4.04
CA ILE A 326 6.14 -0.59 -4.95
C ILE A 326 6.15 -1.55 -6.15
N ASP A 327 6.43 -1.02 -7.35
CA ASP A 327 6.57 -1.85 -8.55
C ASP A 327 7.91 -2.61 -8.55
N ALA A 328 7.98 -3.64 -9.40
CA ALA A 328 9.13 -4.51 -9.46
C ALA A 328 10.41 -3.80 -9.93
N ASP A 329 10.30 -2.82 -10.83
CA ASP A 329 11.47 -2.12 -11.39
C ASP A 329 12.12 -1.21 -10.35
N ASN A 330 11.31 -0.41 -9.65
CA ASN A 330 11.75 0.43 -8.55
C ASN A 330 12.29 -0.41 -7.37
N TYR A 331 11.65 -1.54 -7.06
CA TYR A 331 12.18 -2.49 -6.07
C TYR A 331 13.57 -3.01 -6.46
N ASN A 332 13.73 -3.50 -7.69
CA ASN A 332 14.98 -4.07 -8.18
C ASN A 332 16.12 -3.04 -8.21
N LEU A 333 15.81 -1.78 -8.54
CA LEU A 333 16.77 -0.67 -8.48
C LEU A 333 17.31 -0.48 -7.05
N MET A 334 16.42 -0.51 -6.06
CA MET A 334 16.81 -0.34 -4.65
C MET A 334 17.52 -1.56 -4.09
N VAL A 335 17.10 -2.77 -4.47
CA VAL A 335 17.80 -4.02 -4.14
C VAL A 335 19.24 -4.00 -4.66
N THR A 336 19.46 -3.51 -5.89
CA THR A 336 20.81 -3.38 -6.46
C THR A 336 21.67 -2.44 -5.62
N LYS A 337 21.13 -1.29 -5.21
CA LYS A 337 21.84 -0.35 -4.32
C LYS A 337 22.19 -0.98 -2.97
N PHE A 338 21.26 -1.71 -2.35
CA PHE A 338 21.53 -2.40 -1.09
C PHE A 338 22.52 -3.56 -1.26
N GLN A 339 22.54 -4.23 -2.41
CA GLN A 339 23.55 -5.24 -2.71
C GLN A 339 24.96 -4.64 -2.75
N ASP A 340 25.12 -3.48 -3.41
CA ASP A 340 26.39 -2.76 -3.44
C ASP A 340 26.81 -2.33 -2.03
N GLU A 341 25.87 -1.88 -1.19
CA GLU A 341 26.14 -1.52 0.20
C GLU A 341 26.55 -2.72 1.05
N VAL A 342 25.89 -3.88 0.90
CA VAL A 342 26.30 -5.12 1.58
C VAL A 342 27.75 -5.47 1.22
N LEU A 343 28.11 -5.35 -0.06
CA LEU A 343 29.48 -5.59 -0.52
C LEU A 343 30.48 -4.56 0.03
N ALA A 344 30.08 -3.29 0.15
CA ALA A 344 30.90 -2.22 0.72
C ALA A 344 31.17 -2.44 2.22
N ILE A 345 30.16 -2.81 2.99
CA ILE A 345 30.28 -3.11 4.43
C ILE A 345 31.16 -4.34 4.68
N ASP A 346 31.07 -5.35 3.82
CA ASP A 346 31.87 -6.58 3.93
C ASP A 346 33.27 -6.45 3.30
N ALA A 347 33.62 -5.30 2.70
CA ALA A 347 34.93 -5.10 2.09
C ALA A 347 36.06 -5.13 3.13
N PRO A 348 37.15 -5.90 2.90
CA PRO A 348 38.24 -5.99 3.85
C PRO A 348 38.95 -4.63 3.98
N THR A 349 38.94 -4.05 5.17
CA THR A 349 39.69 -2.82 5.45
C THR A 349 41.19 -3.04 5.26
N PRO A 350 41.90 -2.23 4.45
CA PRO A 350 43.33 -2.41 4.16
C PRO A 350 44.28 -2.15 5.34
N SER A 351 43.75 -1.96 6.56
CA SER A 351 44.54 -1.71 7.78
C SER A 351 45.16 -2.96 8.41
N SER A 352 44.90 -4.16 7.90
CA SER A 352 45.63 -5.36 8.30
C SER A 352 46.94 -5.44 7.52
N GLY A 353 47.96 -4.73 8.00
CA GLY A 353 49.32 -4.82 7.45
C GLY A 353 49.85 -6.26 7.43
N PRO A 354 50.86 -6.56 6.59
CA PRO A 354 51.43 -7.91 6.46
C PRO A 354 52.27 -8.23 7.72
N GLY A 355 51.59 -8.62 8.80
CA GLY A 355 52.22 -8.84 10.10
C GLY A 355 51.27 -9.02 11.29
N ALA A 356 49.96 -8.77 11.15
CA ALA A 356 48.98 -9.05 12.21
C ALA A 356 48.56 -10.54 12.22
N ASN A 357 49.50 -11.43 12.48
CA ASN A 357 49.18 -12.77 12.95
C ASN A 357 48.80 -12.64 14.44
N GLY A 358 47.52 -12.45 14.77
CA GLY A 358 47.14 -12.36 16.18
C GLY A 358 45.75 -11.87 16.57
N GLU A 359 44.78 -11.71 15.66
CA GLU A 359 43.37 -11.69 16.05
C GLU A 359 42.64 -12.75 15.23
N GLU A 360 42.17 -13.76 15.94
CA GLU A 360 41.41 -14.90 15.45
C GLU A 360 40.31 -14.46 14.48
N ASP A 361 40.09 -15.26 13.43
CA ASP A 361 38.91 -15.25 12.58
C ASP A 361 37.63 -15.20 13.44
N ARG A 362 37.21 -14.01 13.89
CA ARG A 362 35.92 -13.81 14.52
C ARG A 362 34.89 -14.09 13.44
N HIS A 363 34.23 -15.24 13.55
CA HIS A 363 33.23 -15.64 12.58
C HIS A 363 32.20 -14.50 12.45
N PRO A 364 31.90 -14.00 11.24
CA PRO A 364 31.00 -12.85 11.00
C PRO A 364 29.57 -13.00 11.56
N GLY A 365 29.25 -14.16 12.13
CA GLY A 365 27.95 -14.48 12.71
C GLY A 365 27.83 -14.25 14.22
N TYR A 366 28.88 -13.77 14.91
CA TYR A 366 28.85 -13.64 16.38
C TYR A 366 28.21 -12.33 16.88
N ASP A 367 28.60 -11.16 16.35
CA ASP A 367 28.14 -9.87 16.91
C ASP A 367 26.97 -9.25 16.13
N ASP A 368 27.13 -8.89 14.85
CA ASP A 368 26.08 -8.19 14.07
C ASP A 368 25.34 -9.09 13.06
N GLY A 369 25.77 -10.36 12.94
CA GLY A 369 25.31 -11.27 11.90
C GLY A 369 25.83 -10.91 10.51
N LYS A 370 25.63 -11.82 9.56
CA LYS A 370 25.99 -11.65 8.14
C LYS A 370 24.73 -11.45 7.32
N ILE A 371 24.71 -10.40 6.49
CA ILE A 371 23.70 -10.20 5.45
C ILE A 371 24.24 -10.79 4.15
N SER A 372 23.39 -11.47 3.39
CA SER A 372 23.73 -11.94 2.05
C SER A 372 22.54 -11.82 1.13
N PHE A 373 22.81 -11.38 -0.10
CA PHE A 373 21.83 -11.42 -1.19
C PHE A 373 21.51 -12.88 -1.57
N GLU A 374 20.23 -13.16 -1.80
CA GLU A 374 19.74 -14.44 -2.31
C GLU A 374 18.47 -14.22 -3.16
N GLU A 375 18.32 -14.98 -4.23
CA GLU A 375 17.05 -15.07 -4.95
C GLU A 375 16.08 -15.95 -4.14
N GLU A 376 15.12 -15.31 -3.48
CA GLU A 376 14.11 -15.96 -2.65
C GLU A 376 12.91 -16.43 -3.48
N TYR A 377 12.21 -17.44 -2.97
CA TYR A 377 10.97 -17.90 -3.57
C TYR A 377 9.81 -16.99 -3.15
N ARG A 378 8.82 -16.81 -4.02
CA ARG A 378 7.49 -16.29 -3.64
C ARG A 378 6.65 -17.30 -2.83
N PHE A 379 7.30 -18.10 -1.99
CA PHE A 379 6.66 -18.99 -1.02
C PHE A 379 6.55 -18.26 0.31
N MET A 380 5.37 -18.27 0.93
CA MET A 380 5.20 -17.65 2.23
C MET A 380 5.92 -18.50 3.29
N CYS A 381 6.83 -17.90 4.04
CA CYS A 381 7.47 -18.47 5.24
C CYS A 381 7.91 -19.93 5.10
N TYR A 382 8.46 -20.31 3.94
CA TYR A 382 8.68 -21.73 3.62
C TYR A 382 9.65 -22.43 4.57
N ARG A 383 10.54 -21.67 5.23
CA ARG A 383 11.45 -22.19 6.26
C ARG A 383 10.72 -22.63 7.54
N HIS A 384 9.50 -22.13 7.75
CA HIS A 384 8.68 -22.36 8.94
C HIS A 384 7.50 -23.32 8.69
N TRP A 385 7.03 -23.39 7.45
CA TRP A 385 6.01 -24.32 6.96
C TRP A 385 6.57 -25.68 6.54
N SER A 386 5.68 -26.61 6.18
CA SER A 386 6.01 -27.65 5.20
C SER A 386 6.11 -27.04 3.79
N LEU A 387 6.82 -27.68 2.85
CA LEU A 387 6.91 -27.18 1.47
C LEU A 387 5.53 -27.07 0.82
N TYR A 388 4.65 -28.05 1.08
CA TYR A 388 3.29 -28.04 0.57
C TYR A 388 2.49 -26.83 1.09
N GLU A 389 2.53 -26.57 2.41
CA GLU A 389 1.79 -25.47 3.01
C GLU A 389 2.34 -24.11 2.56
N ALA A 390 3.66 -23.98 2.42
CA ALA A 390 4.29 -22.75 1.94
C ALA A 390 3.80 -22.35 0.54
N MET A 391 3.66 -23.32 -0.36
CA MET A 391 3.10 -23.14 -1.70
C MET A 391 1.58 -22.94 -1.68
N TYR A 392 0.88 -23.62 -0.76
CA TYR A 392 -0.57 -23.51 -0.64
C TYR A 392 -1.02 -22.18 -0.06
N TYR A 393 -0.26 -21.58 0.87
CA TYR A 393 -0.60 -20.31 1.50
C TYR A 393 0.03 -19.09 0.82
N SER A 394 0.96 -19.27 -0.12
CA SER A 394 1.50 -18.15 -0.91
C SER A 394 0.48 -17.62 -1.93
N ASP A 395 0.29 -16.30 -1.94
CA ASP A 395 -0.65 -15.63 -2.85
C ASP A 395 -0.34 -15.92 -4.31
N TYR A 396 0.93 -15.80 -4.71
CA TYR A 396 1.36 -16.00 -6.09
C TYR A 396 1.11 -17.44 -6.58
N VAL A 397 1.68 -18.44 -5.89
CA VAL A 397 1.64 -19.84 -6.36
C VAL A 397 0.23 -20.41 -6.30
N ALA A 398 -0.47 -20.20 -5.18
CA ALA A 398 -1.80 -20.80 -5.00
C ALA A 398 -2.83 -20.22 -5.97
N SER A 399 -2.72 -18.91 -6.27
CA SER A 399 -3.56 -18.23 -7.25
C SER A 399 -3.29 -18.72 -8.67
N LYS A 400 -2.02 -18.76 -9.11
CA LYS A 400 -1.63 -19.22 -10.46
C LYS A 400 -1.98 -20.68 -10.72
N LEU A 401 -1.78 -21.55 -9.72
CA LEU A 401 -2.19 -22.95 -9.80
C LEU A 401 -3.71 -23.14 -9.69
N GLY A 402 -4.48 -22.10 -9.35
CA GLY A 402 -5.93 -22.13 -9.23
C GLY A 402 -6.43 -22.99 -8.06
N LEU A 403 -5.64 -23.12 -6.99
CA LEU A 403 -5.91 -24.07 -5.90
C LEU A 403 -7.24 -23.77 -5.19
N TYR A 404 -7.48 -22.49 -4.89
CA TYR A 404 -8.68 -22.09 -4.16
C TYR A 404 -9.94 -22.11 -5.02
N HIS A 405 -9.84 -21.80 -6.31
CA HIS A 405 -10.94 -21.92 -7.26
C HIS A 405 -11.38 -23.38 -7.44
N ASP A 406 -10.41 -24.30 -7.53
CA ASP A 406 -10.68 -25.73 -7.63
C ASP A 406 -11.30 -26.26 -6.32
N GLN A 407 -10.86 -25.77 -5.17
CA GLN A 407 -11.44 -26.11 -3.88
C GLN A 407 -12.89 -25.60 -3.74
N ALA A 408 -13.14 -24.32 -4.00
CA ALA A 408 -14.46 -23.73 -3.90
C ALA A 408 -15.48 -24.41 -4.83
N ARG A 409 -15.07 -24.77 -6.06
CA ARG A 409 -15.91 -25.55 -6.99
C ARG A 409 -16.25 -26.95 -6.47
N ARG A 410 -15.28 -27.67 -5.88
CA ARG A 410 -15.50 -29.03 -5.36
C ARG A 410 -16.45 -29.04 -4.18
N VAL A 411 -16.38 -28.05 -3.29
CA VAL A 411 -17.31 -27.91 -2.16
C VAL A 411 -18.73 -27.65 -2.67
N GLY A 412 -18.89 -26.73 -3.64
CA GLY A 412 -20.18 -26.49 -4.30
C GLY A 412 -20.76 -27.74 -4.97
N ALA A 413 -19.93 -28.51 -5.69
CA ALA A 413 -20.34 -29.75 -6.34
C ALA A 413 -20.73 -30.85 -5.33
N ARG A 414 -20.00 -30.99 -4.22
CA ARG A 414 -20.32 -31.94 -3.13
C ARG A 414 -21.65 -31.63 -2.46
N ASN A 415 -21.93 -30.35 -2.22
CA ASN A 415 -23.21 -29.94 -1.63
C ASN A 415 -24.39 -30.24 -2.57
N ALA A 416 -24.16 -30.22 -3.89
CA ALA A 416 -25.18 -30.53 -4.90
C ALA A 416 -25.37 -32.04 -5.14
N SER A 417 -24.31 -32.85 -5.08
CA SER A 417 -24.36 -34.28 -5.41
C SER A 417 -24.69 -35.20 -4.23
N GLY A 418 -24.67 -34.70 -2.99
CA GLY A 418 -24.93 -35.50 -1.78
C GLY A 418 -23.92 -36.61 -1.52
N ASP A 419 -22.89 -36.73 -2.36
CA ASP A 419 -21.84 -37.74 -2.25
C ASP A 419 -20.71 -37.19 -1.38
N SER A 420 -20.56 -37.78 -0.18
CA SER A 420 -19.49 -37.49 0.76
C SER A 420 -18.16 -38.13 0.37
N GLY A 421 -18.10 -38.73 -0.83
CA GLY A 421 -16.90 -39.30 -1.43
C GLY A 421 -15.68 -38.40 -1.20
N ASN A 422 -14.67 -38.97 -0.52
CA ASN A 422 -13.41 -38.33 -0.20
C ASN A 422 -12.55 -38.18 -1.45
N SER A 423 -13.00 -37.39 -2.43
CA SER A 423 -12.18 -36.99 -3.56
C SER A 423 -11.16 -35.95 -3.08
N ALA A 424 -10.17 -36.42 -2.31
CA ALA A 424 -8.86 -35.80 -2.21
C ALA A 424 -8.23 -35.88 -3.61
N GLY A 425 -8.78 -35.09 -4.53
CA GLY A 425 -8.42 -35.12 -5.93
C GLY A 425 -7.02 -34.56 -6.13
N ASP A 426 -6.34 -35.10 -7.12
CA ASP A 426 -5.10 -34.59 -7.68
C ASP A 426 -5.22 -33.08 -7.97
N THR A 427 -4.66 -32.24 -7.09
CA THR A 427 -4.63 -30.79 -7.29
C THR A 427 -3.50 -30.41 -8.24
N ALA A 428 -3.56 -29.23 -8.86
CA ALA A 428 -2.45 -28.74 -9.66
C ALA A 428 -1.12 -28.70 -8.88
N LEU A 429 -1.17 -28.44 -7.56
CA LEU A 429 -0.01 -28.52 -6.67
C LEU A 429 0.49 -29.97 -6.50
N HIS A 430 -0.38 -30.98 -6.42
CA HIS A 430 0.04 -32.37 -6.39
C HIS A 430 0.76 -32.75 -7.68
N ARG A 431 0.23 -32.36 -8.85
CA ARG A 431 0.90 -32.55 -10.14
C ARG A 431 2.24 -31.83 -10.23
N PHE A 432 2.31 -30.59 -9.73
CA PHE A 432 3.56 -29.81 -9.71
C PHE A 432 4.65 -30.51 -8.87
N LEU A 433 4.30 -30.95 -7.66
CA LEU A 433 5.20 -31.71 -6.79
C LEU A 433 5.60 -33.06 -7.41
N ALA A 434 4.66 -33.76 -8.03
CA ALA A 434 4.92 -35.04 -8.70
C ALA A 434 5.86 -34.89 -9.90
N ARG A 435 5.71 -33.82 -10.70
CA ARG A 435 6.59 -33.51 -11.83
C ARG A 435 8.01 -33.17 -11.39
N MET A 436 8.18 -32.48 -10.25
CA MET A 436 9.49 -32.26 -9.64
C MET A 436 10.11 -33.55 -9.05
N GLY A 437 9.36 -34.66 -8.98
CA GLY A 437 9.81 -35.92 -8.38
C GLY A 437 9.74 -35.93 -6.85
N PHE A 438 8.97 -35.04 -6.24
CA PHE A 438 8.85 -34.94 -4.78
C PHE A 438 7.67 -35.74 -4.25
N SER A 439 7.95 -36.60 -3.26
CA SER A 439 6.91 -37.33 -2.55
C SER A 439 6.02 -36.35 -1.78
N LEU A 440 4.70 -36.45 -1.95
CA LEU A 440 3.73 -35.66 -1.18
C LEU A 440 3.97 -35.78 0.34
N ARG A 441 4.26 -37.00 0.82
CA ARG A 441 4.52 -37.26 2.24
C ARG A 441 5.76 -36.52 2.73
N GLN A 442 6.80 -36.39 1.90
CA GLN A 442 8.02 -35.66 2.26
C GLN A 442 7.79 -34.15 2.17
N SER A 443 7.04 -33.67 1.17
CA SER A 443 6.69 -32.25 1.02
C SER A 443 5.77 -31.72 2.14
N GLN A 444 5.03 -32.59 2.82
CA GLN A 444 4.21 -32.27 4.00
C GLN A 444 5.02 -32.27 5.31
N GLN A 445 6.28 -32.70 5.31
CA GLN A 445 7.14 -32.52 6.48
C GLN A 445 7.55 -31.06 6.59
N LYS A 446 7.69 -30.56 7.83
CA LYS A 446 8.23 -29.22 8.07
C LYS A 446 9.56 -29.08 7.34
N PHE A 447 9.73 -27.96 6.65
CA PHE A 447 10.88 -27.72 5.77
C PHE A 447 12.22 -27.94 6.49
N SER A 448 12.34 -27.54 7.76
CA SER A 448 13.55 -27.79 8.56
C SER A 448 13.94 -29.27 8.60
N TYR A 449 12.97 -30.19 8.62
CA TYR A 449 13.16 -31.65 8.67
C TYR A 449 13.07 -32.35 7.30
N MET A 450 12.77 -31.60 6.22
CA MET A 450 12.73 -32.15 4.87
C MET A 450 14.11 -32.69 4.44
N PRO A 451 14.18 -33.83 3.73
CA PRO A 451 15.45 -34.45 3.31
C PRO A 451 16.37 -33.48 2.56
N LEU A 452 17.68 -33.55 2.85
CA LEU A 452 18.68 -32.63 2.29
C LEU A 452 18.75 -32.70 0.76
N GLU A 453 18.68 -33.91 0.19
CA GLU A 453 18.67 -34.11 -1.27
C GLU A 453 17.54 -33.32 -1.94
N MET A 454 16.33 -33.34 -1.37
CA MET A 454 15.21 -32.59 -1.92
C MET A 454 15.41 -31.08 -1.78
N LYS A 455 15.97 -30.61 -0.66
CA LYS A 455 16.30 -29.17 -0.48
C LYS A 455 17.32 -28.69 -1.50
N GLN A 456 18.33 -29.51 -1.81
CA GLN A 456 19.36 -29.20 -2.79
C GLN A 456 18.81 -29.16 -4.22
N MET A 457 17.92 -30.10 -4.57
CA MET A 457 17.29 -30.16 -5.90
C MET A 457 16.12 -29.19 -6.09
N LEU A 458 15.55 -28.63 -5.00
CA LEU A 458 14.35 -27.81 -5.03
C LEU A 458 14.46 -26.66 -6.03
N ARG A 459 15.55 -25.88 -5.99
CA ARG A 459 15.71 -24.70 -6.85
C ARG A 459 15.69 -25.06 -8.34
N GLU A 460 16.55 -25.99 -8.73
CA GLU A 460 16.69 -26.44 -10.12
C GLU A 460 15.37 -27.03 -10.64
N LYS A 461 14.76 -27.95 -9.87
CA LYS A 461 13.51 -28.62 -10.28
C LYS A 461 12.33 -27.65 -10.35
N THR A 462 12.27 -26.68 -9.46
CA THR A 462 11.20 -25.68 -9.48
C THR A 462 11.36 -24.77 -10.70
N GLN A 463 12.58 -24.35 -11.03
CA GLN A 463 12.86 -23.50 -12.19
C GLN A 463 12.59 -24.24 -13.52
N GLU A 464 12.93 -25.53 -13.59
CA GLU A 464 12.65 -26.39 -14.75
C GLU A 464 11.14 -26.52 -15.02
N MET A 465 10.35 -26.74 -13.96
CA MET A 465 8.91 -27.03 -14.10
C MET A 465 8.02 -25.79 -14.08
N ALA A 466 8.46 -24.66 -13.50
CA ALA A 466 7.64 -23.46 -13.31
C ALA A 466 6.94 -22.94 -14.58
N PRO A 467 7.59 -22.86 -15.76
CA PRO A 467 6.95 -22.36 -16.98
C PRO A 467 5.75 -23.20 -17.45
N GLU A 468 5.78 -24.53 -17.24
CA GLU A 468 4.66 -25.42 -17.60
C GLU A 468 3.39 -25.11 -16.79
N PHE A 469 3.55 -24.50 -15.62
CA PHE A 469 2.47 -24.17 -14.69
C PHE A 469 2.16 -22.67 -14.63
N GLY A 470 2.78 -21.85 -15.49
CA GLY A 470 2.59 -20.39 -15.52
C GLY A 470 3.13 -19.67 -14.28
N LEU A 471 4.20 -20.21 -13.69
CA LEU A 471 4.89 -19.69 -12.50
C LEU A 471 6.17 -18.93 -12.90
N ASP A 472 6.09 -18.06 -13.90
CA ASP A 472 7.28 -17.44 -14.52
C ASP A 472 8.09 -16.56 -13.55
N GLU A 473 7.42 -15.79 -12.70
CA GLU A 473 8.01 -14.91 -11.69
C GLU A 473 8.08 -15.54 -10.29
N LEU A 474 8.55 -16.79 -10.19
CA LEU A 474 8.57 -17.46 -8.89
C LEU A 474 9.67 -16.96 -7.95
N PHE A 475 10.71 -16.34 -8.51
CA PHE A 475 11.88 -15.86 -7.78
C PHE A 475 11.95 -14.35 -7.81
N TYR A 476 12.50 -13.76 -6.75
CA TYR A 476 12.82 -12.35 -6.67
C TYR A 476 14.10 -12.13 -5.86
N GLY A 477 14.86 -11.08 -6.18
CA GLY A 477 16.06 -10.73 -5.44
C GLY A 477 15.70 -10.24 -4.04
N SER A 478 16.32 -10.81 -3.01
CA SER A 478 16.09 -10.41 -1.62
C SER A 478 17.34 -10.65 -0.77
N PHE A 479 17.19 -10.55 0.55
CA PHE A 479 18.30 -10.68 1.50
C PHE A 479 17.93 -11.63 2.63
N LYS A 480 18.96 -12.32 3.11
CA LYS A 480 18.91 -13.10 4.35
C LYS A 480 19.96 -12.60 5.33
N ARG A 481 19.63 -12.65 6.62
CA ARG A 481 20.52 -12.39 7.74
C ARG A 481 20.77 -13.67 8.52
N THR A 482 22.03 -14.01 8.76
CA THR A 482 22.45 -15.15 9.59
C THR A 482 23.18 -14.64 10.83
N PHE A 483 22.75 -15.06 12.02
CA PHE A 483 23.32 -14.57 13.28
C PHE A 483 23.25 -15.63 14.40
N ALA A 484 24.13 -15.47 15.40
CA ALA A 484 24.31 -16.39 16.53
C ALA A 484 24.48 -17.87 16.11
N PHE A 485 25.10 -18.12 14.95
CA PHE A 485 25.34 -19.44 14.33
C PHE A 485 24.11 -20.34 14.07
N GLN A 486 22.92 -19.92 14.49
CA GLN A 486 21.72 -20.74 14.47
C GLN A 486 20.57 -20.06 13.72
N TYR A 487 20.41 -18.75 13.86
CA TYR A 487 19.25 -18.06 13.32
C TYR A 487 19.52 -17.62 11.87
N GLN A 488 18.57 -17.94 11.01
CA GLN A 488 18.52 -17.51 9.62
C GLN A 488 17.16 -16.84 9.41
N LEU A 489 17.18 -15.55 9.11
CA LEU A 489 15.98 -14.76 8.92
C LEU A 489 16.04 -14.11 7.54
N CYS A 490 15.01 -14.33 6.74
CA CYS A 490 14.87 -13.68 5.44
C CYS A 490 14.04 -12.42 5.59
N ALA A 491 14.28 -11.42 4.75
CA ALA A 491 13.63 -10.13 4.90
C ALA A 491 12.10 -10.25 4.86
N ALA A 492 11.54 -11.06 3.93
CA ALA A 492 10.10 -11.27 3.84
C ALA A 492 9.51 -12.02 5.05
N ASP A 493 10.25 -12.96 5.63
CA ASP A 493 9.84 -13.68 6.84
C ASP A 493 9.82 -12.73 8.06
N ALA A 494 10.81 -11.84 8.15
CA ALA A 494 10.86 -10.80 9.17
C ALA A 494 9.67 -9.84 9.06
N VAL A 495 9.36 -9.38 7.84
CA VAL A 495 8.18 -8.54 7.57
C VAL A 495 6.91 -9.25 8.03
N CYS A 496 6.68 -10.50 7.61
CA CYS A 496 5.49 -11.26 8.01
C CYS A 496 5.37 -11.36 9.53
N GLY A 497 6.47 -11.69 10.22
CA GLY A 497 6.48 -11.84 11.67
C GLY A 497 6.23 -10.54 12.42
N LEU A 498 6.87 -9.45 12.00
CA LEU A 498 6.70 -8.13 12.61
C LEU A 498 5.31 -7.56 12.36
N GLN A 499 4.81 -7.65 11.11
CA GLN A 499 3.46 -7.20 10.75
C GLN A 499 2.41 -7.90 11.60
N ALA A 500 2.54 -9.21 11.76
CA ALA A 500 1.61 -9.99 12.57
C ALA A 500 1.66 -9.63 14.07
N LEU A 501 2.83 -9.30 14.61
CA LEU A 501 2.95 -8.84 16.00
C LEU A 501 2.33 -7.45 16.21
N LEU A 502 2.35 -6.58 15.18
CA LEU A 502 1.73 -5.26 15.24
C LEU A 502 0.19 -5.35 15.17
N GLU A 503 -0.34 -6.24 14.33
CA GLU A 503 -1.75 -6.24 13.95
C GLU A 503 -2.63 -7.27 14.65
N ALA A 504 -2.06 -8.38 15.11
CA ALA A 504 -2.85 -9.46 15.66
C ALA A 504 -3.45 -9.08 17.02
N PRO A 505 -4.72 -9.46 17.26
CA PRO A 505 -5.33 -9.27 18.58
C PRO A 505 -4.66 -10.14 19.64
N GLU A 506 -4.82 -9.76 20.90
CA GLU A 506 -4.23 -10.46 22.05
C GLU A 506 -4.56 -11.95 22.05
N SER A 507 -5.80 -12.30 21.71
CA SER A 507 -6.30 -13.67 21.63
C SER A 507 -5.47 -14.53 20.67
N TYR A 508 -5.00 -13.97 19.55
CA TYR A 508 -4.19 -14.67 18.56
C TYR A 508 -2.72 -14.81 19.01
N VAL A 509 -2.14 -13.74 19.52
CA VAL A 509 -0.76 -13.73 20.02
C VAL A 509 -0.62 -14.70 21.20
N GLY A 510 -1.53 -14.59 22.17
CA GLY A 510 -1.60 -15.46 23.36
C GLY A 510 -1.76 -16.94 23.00
N ALA A 511 -2.69 -17.28 22.10
CA ALA A 511 -2.90 -18.67 21.69
C ALA A 511 -1.66 -19.32 21.06
N VAL A 512 -0.90 -18.57 20.26
CA VAL A 512 0.35 -19.07 19.67
C VAL A 512 1.42 -19.26 20.75
N PHE A 513 1.59 -18.28 21.63
CA PHE A 513 2.62 -18.34 22.69
C PHE A 513 2.32 -19.45 23.71
N GLU A 514 1.04 -19.67 24.04
CA GLU A 514 0.60 -20.79 24.88
C GLU A 514 0.89 -22.15 24.23
N ALA A 515 0.60 -22.31 22.94
CA ALA A 515 0.89 -23.55 22.22
C ALA A 515 2.40 -23.86 22.22
N GLU A 516 3.25 -22.84 22.11
CA GLU A 516 4.71 -23.00 22.18
C GLU A 516 5.20 -23.41 23.58
N THR A 517 4.67 -22.79 24.62
CA THR A 517 5.04 -23.13 26.01
C THR A 517 4.61 -24.54 26.36
N GLN A 518 3.44 -25.01 25.91
CA GLN A 518 2.95 -26.37 26.12
C GLN A 518 3.81 -27.43 25.41
N HIS A 519 4.23 -27.18 24.16
CA HIS A 519 5.11 -28.08 23.42
C HIS A 519 6.52 -28.21 24.02
N GLN A 520 6.94 -27.27 24.87
CA GLN A 520 8.28 -27.23 25.49
C GLN A 520 8.30 -27.59 26.99
N GLN A 521 7.22 -28.12 27.57
CA GLN A 521 7.11 -28.49 29.00
C GLN A 521 8.00 -29.69 29.43
N GLN A 522 9.31 -29.54 29.33
CA GLN A 522 10.29 -30.39 30.03
C GLN A 522 11.42 -29.62 30.72
N ASN A 523 11.45 -28.28 30.69
CA ASN A 523 12.50 -27.50 31.39
C ASN A 523 11.97 -26.30 32.20
N SER A 524 12.46 -26.21 33.44
CA SER A 524 12.16 -25.24 34.52
C SER A 524 12.48 -23.75 34.20
N LEU A 525 13.22 -23.46 33.13
CA LEU A 525 13.67 -22.11 32.75
C LEU A 525 12.63 -21.28 31.98
N THR A 526 11.42 -21.79 31.79
CA THR A 526 10.43 -21.27 30.83
C THR A 526 9.52 -20.15 31.36
N ARG A 527 9.54 -19.84 32.66
CA ARG A 527 8.76 -18.69 33.19
C ARG A 527 9.23 -17.32 32.68
N LEU A 528 10.42 -17.24 32.08
CA LEU A 528 10.96 -16.03 31.44
C LEU A 528 10.28 -15.67 30.10
N PHE A 529 9.40 -16.53 29.58
CA PHE A 529 8.69 -16.37 28.30
C PHE A 529 7.17 -16.18 28.46
N SER A 530 6.68 -16.01 29.70
CA SER A 530 5.30 -15.56 29.93
C SER A 530 5.17 -14.13 29.42
N LEU A 531 4.05 -13.79 28.77
CA LEU A 531 3.74 -12.43 28.31
C LEU A 531 4.03 -11.40 29.42
N ASP A 532 3.54 -11.68 30.64
CA ASP A 532 3.82 -10.92 31.87
C ASP A 532 5.32 -10.70 32.19
N SER A 533 6.20 -11.66 31.93
CA SER A 533 7.64 -11.55 32.24
C SER A 533 8.40 -10.73 31.19
N ILE A 534 7.98 -10.80 29.93
CA ILE A 534 8.51 -9.97 28.85
C ILE A 534 8.07 -8.53 29.10
N MET A 535 6.79 -8.33 29.45
CA MET A 535 6.18 -7.04 29.77
C MET A 535 6.71 -6.40 31.07
N SER A 536 7.01 -7.18 32.11
CA SER A 536 7.57 -6.67 33.37
C SER A 536 9.03 -6.23 33.25
N SER A 537 9.75 -6.67 32.21
CA SER A 537 11.15 -6.28 31.97
C SER A 537 11.28 -4.97 31.17
N THR A 538 10.28 -4.65 30.35
CA THR A 538 10.21 -3.42 29.54
C THR A 538 9.59 -2.24 30.30
N SER A 539 8.67 -2.51 31.23
CA SER A 539 8.09 -1.50 32.12
C SER A 539 9.04 -0.97 33.20
N ALA A 540 10.16 -1.67 33.49
CA ALA A 540 11.15 -1.23 34.46
C ALA A 540 12.06 -0.07 33.99
N ILE A 541 11.92 0.38 32.73
CA ILE A 541 12.68 1.51 32.16
C ILE A 541 11.89 2.83 32.29
N ALA A 542 10.59 2.78 32.63
CA ALA A 542 9.77 3.95 32.92
C ALA A 542 9.67 4.18 34.44
N GLU A 543 10.51 5.09 34.92
CA GLU A 543 10.38 5.90 36.15
C GLU A 543 10.11 5.17 37.49
N ASN A 544 11.19 5.02 38.25
CA ASN A 544 11.12 5.07 39.70
C ASN A 544 11.43 6.52 40.13
N ASP A 545 10.44 7.41 40.13
CA ASP A 545 10.52 8.63 40.92
C ASP A 545 9.14 9.12 41.40
N GLY A 546 9.12 9.63 42.64
CA GLY A 546 8.09 10.53 43.16
C GLY A 546 6.65 10.02 43.29
N LYS A 547 6.28 9.51 44.47
CA LYS A 547 4.90 9.61 44.97
C LYS A 547 4.48 11.08 44.98
N ASP A 548 3.44 11.44 44.22
CA ASP A 548 2.34 12.23 44.74
C ASP A 548 1.06 11.90 43.97
N LYS A 549 -0.02 11.73 44.73
CA LYS A 549 -1.35 11.39 44.26
C LYS A 549 -2.08 12.65 43.81
N ASP A 550 -3.02 12.45 42.88
CA ASP A 550 -4.16 13.29 42.52
C ASP A 550 -4.08 13.89 41.10
N ALA A 551 -4.64 13.17 40.12
CA ALA A 551 -5.33 13.73 38.96
C ALA A 551 -6.19 12.63 38.31
N GLU A 552 -7.42 12.99 37.95
CA GLU A 552 -8.44 12.14 37.32
C GLU A 552 -7.87 11.46 36.06
N ALA A 553 -7.70 10.14 36.10
CA ALA A 553 -7.37 9.36 34.92
C ALA A 553 -8.64 9.18 34.09
N ALA A 554 -8.62 9.68 32.86
CA ALA A 554 -9.55 9.25 31.82
C ALA A 554 -9.49 7.72 31.73
N GLU A 555 -10.65 7.07 31.68
CA GLU A 555 -10.75 5.62 31.47
C GLU A 555 -10.25 5.30 30.05
N GLU A 556 -8.94 5.13 29.86
CA GLU A 556 -8.38 4.52 28.65
C GLU A 556 -8.90 3.08 28.56
N SER A 557 -9.36 2.69 27.37
CA SER A 557 -9.95 1.37 27.18
C SER A 557 -8.86 0.29 27.25
N PRO A 558 -9.14 -0.92 27.79
CA PRO A 558 -8.14 -1.99 27.88
C PRO A 558 -7.60 -2.45 26.51
N GLU A 559 -8.31 -2.17 25.41
CA GLU A 559 -7.85 -2.46 24.04
C GLU A 559 -6.75 -1.48 23.57
N ASP A 560 -6.74 -0.24 24.07
CA ASP A 560 -5.74 0.78 23.71
C ASP A 560 -4.35 0.43 24.26
N ASP A 561 -4.30 -0.09 25.49
CA ASP A 561 -3.05 -0.54 26.15
C ASP A 561 -2.39 -1.70 25.38
N PHE A 562 -3.19 -2.67 24.91
CA PHE A 562 -2.64 -3.85 24.24
C PHE A 562 -2.00 -3.53 22.88
N ARG A 563 -2.54 -2.59 22.09
CA ARG A 563 -1.92 -2.22 20.80
C ARG A 563 -0.59 -1.49 20.98
N GLN A 564 -0.45 -0.69 22.04
CA GLN A 564 0.84 -0.12 22.41
C GLN A 564 1.83 -1.23 22.85
N GLN A 565 1.34 -2.28 23.50
CA GLN A 565 2.15 -3.46 23.83
C GLN A 565 2.58 -4.22 22.58
N ASN A 566 1.72 -4.37 21.56
CA ASN A 566 2.07 -4.95 20.27
C ASN A 566 3.27 -4.24 19.61
N PHE A 567 3.28 -2.90 19.63
CA PHE A 567 4.44 -2.13 19.16
C PHE A 567 5.72 -2.51 19.90
N MET A 568 5.66 -2.60 21.24
CA MET A 568 6.82 -2.97 22.05
C MET A 568 7.30 -4.40 21.80
N LEU A 569 6.38 -5.34 21.56
CA LEU A 569 6.69 -6.71 21.17
C LEU A 569 7.42 -6.74 19.82
N ALA A 570 6.87 -6.07 18.81
CA ALA A 570 7.48 -5.98 17.48
C ALA A 570 8.85 -5.28 17.52
N HIS A 571 8.98 -4.18 18.26
CA HIS A 571 10.24 -3.47 18.46
C HIS A 571 11.31 -4.36 19.11
N THR A 572 10.93 -5.11 20.14
CA THR A 572 11.83 -6.06 20.81
C THR A 572 12.24 -7.21 19.88
N ALA A 573 11.30 -7.70 19.06
CA ALA A 573 11.56 -8.75 18.08
C ALA A 573 12.53 -8.27 16.98
N LEU A 574 12.35 -7.05 16.47
CA LEU A 574 13.16 -6.46 15.40
C LEU A 574 14.66 -6.42 15.73
N ALA A 575 15.00 -6.09 16.99
CA ALA A 575 16.39 -5.95 17.41
C ALA A 575 17.21 -7.24 17.21
N CYS A 576 16.62 -8.42 17.46
CA CYS A 576 17.28 -9.74 17.33
C CYS A 576 18.66 -9.85 18.03
N GLN A 577 18.95 -9.01 19.04
CA GLN A 577 20.23 -8.95 19.75
C GLN A 577 20.39 -10.04 20.83
N SER A 578 19.28 -10.63 21.26
CA SER A 578 19.23 -11.65 22.32
C SER A 578 18.47 -12.89 21.86
N VAL A 579 18.73 -14.02 22.52
CA VAL A 579 17.97 -15.27 22.29
C VAL A 579 16.46 -15.05 22.50
N THR A 580 16.08 -14.20 23.46
CA THR A 580 14.68 -13.88 23.72
C THR A 580 14.06 -13.13 22.55
N SER A 581 14.72 -12.08 22.04
CA SER A 581 14.25 -11.34 20.85
C SER A 581 14.18 -12.22 19.59
N SER A 582 15.17 -13.10 19.38
CA SER A 582 15.15 -14.01 18.21
C SER A 582 13.99 -15.01 18.29
N LYS A 583 13.72 -15.54 19.48
CA LYS A 583 12.56 -16.41 19.69
C LYS A 583 11.25 -15.65 19.51
N LEU A 584 11.16 -14.41 19.99
CA LEU A 584 9.97 -13.58 19.81
C LEU A 584 9.69 -13.33 18.32
N MET A 585 10.74 -13.10 17.50
CA MET A 585 10.62 -13.05 16.04
C MET A 585 10.08 -14.37 15.47
N GLU A 586 10.61 -15.53 15.89
CA GLU A 586 10.08 -16.84 15.46
C GLU A 586 8.61 -17.06 15.86
N SER A 587 8.21 -16.62 17.06
CA SER A 587 6.83 -16.65 17.51
C SER A 587 5.95 -15.73 16.68
N GLY A 588 6.42 -14.51 16.36
CA GLY A 588 5.74 -13.58 15.45
C GLY A 588 5.49 -14.18 14.07
N ILE A 589 6.47 -14.89 13.50
CA ILE A 589 6.29 -15.61 12.23
C ILE A 589 5.17 -16.67 12.34
N LYS A 590 5.05 -17.36 13.47
CA LYS A 590 3.94 -18.32 13.69
C LYS A 590 2.59 -17.63 13.85
N VAL A 591 2.55 -16.44 14.45
CA VAL A 591 1.33 -15.60 14.45
C VAL A 591 0.96 -15.25 13.01
N ALA A 592 1.92 -14.84 12.17
CA ALA A 592 1.69 -14.56 10.75
C ALA A 592 1.14 -15.77 9.98
N MET A 593 1.67 -16.97 10.27
CA MET A 593 1.17 -18.22 9.71
C MET A 593 -0.30 -18.47 10.08
N SER A 594 -0.68 -18.25 11.35
CA SER A 594 -2.06 -18.38 11.83
C SER A 594 -2.99 -17.34 11.19
N LEU A 595 -2.52 -16.10 11.08
CA LEU A 595 -3.23 -14.99 10.44
C LEU A 595 -3.51 -15.32 8.97
N LYS A 596 -2.52 -15.81 8.21
CA LYS A 596 -2.72 -16.22 6.81
C LYS A 596 -3.73 -17.36 6.67
N GLN A 597 -3.72 -18.33 7.60
CA GLN A 597 -4.73 -19.38 7.61
C GLN A 597 -6.15 -18.83 7.77
N ALA A 598 -6.33 -17.79 8.60
CA ALA A 598 -7.62 -17.11 8.75
C ALA A 598 -8.00 -16.33 7.47
N ILE A 599 -7.08 -15.58 6.87
CA ILE A 599 -7.28 -14.89 5.58
C ILE A 599 -7.74 -15.87 4.50
N VAL A 600 -7.04 -16.98 4.32
CA VAL A 600 -7.40 -17.98 3.31
C VAL A 600 -8.75 -18.64 3.62
N ARG A 601 -9.08 -18.87 4.90
CA ARG A 601 -10.37 -19.44 5.31
C ARG A 601 -11.53 -18.51 4.98
N VAL A 602 -11.43 -17.23 5.33
CA VAL A 602 -12.45 -16.22 5.00
C VAL A 602 -12.52 -16.02 3.49
N GLY A 603 -11.39 -15.91 2.81
CA GLY A 603 -11.31 -15.79 1.36
C GLY A 603 -11.98 -16.96 0.62
N LEU A 604 -11.77 -18.20 1.08
CA LEU A 604 -12.47 -19.38 0.55
C LEU A 604 -13.98 -19.28 0.78
N SER A 605 -14.44 -18.85 1.96
CA SER A 605 -15.87 -18.66 2.25
C SER A 605 -16.52 -17.65 1.29
N ILE A 606 -15.84 -16.54 0.98
CA ILE A 606 -16.29 -15.52 0.01
C ILE A 606 -16.45 -16.13 -1.38
N MET A 607 -15.45 -16.90 -1.83
CA MET A 607 -15.46 -17.53 -3.16
C MET A 607 -16.51 -18.65 -3.27
N GLU A 608 -16.64 -19.49 -2.24
CA GLU A 608 -17.62 -20.59 -2.18
C GLU A 608 -19.05 -20.07 -2.27
N ARG A 609 -19.34 -18.98 -1.55
CA ARG A 609 -20.66 -18.34 -1.50
C ARG A 609 -20.88 -17.31 -2.62
N LYS A 610 -19.88 -17.06 -3.47
CA LYS A 610 -19.90 -16.07 -4.56
C LYS A 610 -20.36 -14.68 -4.08
N LEU A 611 -19.82 -14.20 -2.97
CA LEU A 611 -20.23 -12.92 -2.34
C LEU A 611 -19.71 -11.67 -3.06
N LEU A 612 -18.86 -11.83 -4.08
CA LEU A 612 -18.34 -10.73 -4.89
C LEU A 612 -19.40 -10.21 -5.85
N VAL A 613 -19.89 -9.02 -5.55
CA VAL A 613 -20.85 -8.29 -6.37
C VAL A 613 -20.09 -7.30 -7.25
N ARG A 614 -20.43 -7.24 -8.55
CA ARG A 614 -19.88 -6.25 -9.48
C ARG A 614 -20.93 -5.18 -9.74
N VAL A 615 -20.57 -3.94 -9.45
CA VAL A 615 -21.24 -2.71 -9.90
C VAL A 615 -20.48 -2.19 -11.13
N LYS A 616 -21.04 -1.24 -11.89
CA LYS A 616 -20.46 -0.69 -13.13
C LYS A 616 -18.95 -0.38 -12.99
N HIS A 617 -18.58 0.30 -11.91
CA HIS A 617 -17.24 0.88 -11.70
C HIS A 617 -16.36 0.18 -10.67
N PHE A 618 -16.92 -0.70 -9.82
CA PHE A 618 -16.17 -1.40 -8.79
C PHE A 618 -16.80 -2.75 -8.45
N ARG A 619 -16.03 -3.63 -7.81
CA ARG A 619 -16.53 -4.84 -7.16
C ARG A 619 -16.51 -4.63 -5.66
N TYR A 620 -17.51 -5.14 -4.96
CA TYR A 620 -17.52 -5.07 -3.50
C TYR A 620 -17.98 -6.35 -2.83
N VAL A 621 -17.62 -6.47 -1.55
CA VAL A 621 -18.08 -7.55 -0.66
C VAL A 621 -18.41 -6.97 0.71
N CYS A 622 -19.63 -7.21 1.18
CA CYS A 622 -20.00 -7.02 2.58
C CYS A 622 -19.77 -8.34 3.34
N LEU A 623 -18.77 -8.35 4.21
CA LEU A 623 -18.33 -9.50 4.96
C LEU A 623 -19.12 -9.65 6.25
N ASN A 624 -19.69 -10.84 6.43
CA ASN A 624 -20.15 -11.30 7.73
C ASN A 624 -19.12 -12.31 8.27
N VAL A 625 -18.14 -11.78 8.99
CA VAL A 625 -17.02 -12.54 9.54
C VAL A 625 -17.49 -13.36 10.75
N PRO A 626 -17.06 -14.63 10.91
CA PRO A 626 -17.38 -15.41 12.11
C PRO A 626 -16.90 -14.70 13.39
N GLU A 627 -17.63 -14.84 14.50
CA GLU A 627 -17.32 -14.17 15.78
C GLU A 627 -15.85 -14.36 16.22
N ARG A 628 -15.28 -15.55 16.00
CA ARG A 628 -13.88 -15.85 16.35
C ARG A 628 -12.85 -14.98 15.62
N GLU A 629 -13.15 -14.56 14.40
CA GLU A 629 -12.23 -13.84 13.52
C GLU A 629 -12.61 -12.35 13.41
N GLN A 630 -13.71 -11.93 14.04
CA GLN A 630 -14.25 -10.59 13.90
C GLN A 630 -13.29 -9.50 14.41
N GLU A 631 -12.63 -9.75 15.55
CA GLU A 631 -11.61 -8.85 16.09
C GLU A 631 -10.39 -8.73 15.16
N LEU A 632 -9.99 -9.83 14.52
CA LEU A 632 -8.86 -9.84 13.58
C LEU A 632 -9.15 -9.02 12.32
N PHE A 633 -10.34 -9.19 11.72
CA PHE A 633 -10.73 -8.45 10.51
C PHE A 633 -11.29 -7.05 10.81
N ALA A 634 -11.40 -6.65 12.07
CA ALA A 634 -11.62 -5.25 12.46
C ALA A 634 -10.34 -4.40 12.27
N ASN A 635 -9.19 -5.02 12.00
CA ASN A 635 -7.97 -4.32 11.62
C ASN A 635 -7.94 -4.05 10.09
N ALA A 636 -7.76 -2.79 9.71
CA ALA A 636 -7.71 -2.36 8.32
C ALA A 636 -6.62 -3.06 7.50
N ASN A 637 -5.43 -3.25 8.07
CA ASN A 637 -4.32 -3.86 7.35
C ASN A 637 -4.59 -5.34 7.05
N VAL A 638 -5.22 -6.07 7.99
CA VAL A 638 -5.62 -7.47 7.76
C VAL A 638 -6.69 -7.56 6.68
N LEU A 639 -7.61 -6.58 6.65
CA LEU A 639 -8.61 -6.49 5.59
C LEU A 639 -7.99 -6.16 4.22
N THR A 640 -6.99 -5.28 4.18
CA THR A 640 -6.18 -5.01 2.98
C THR A 640 -5.45 -6.26 2.49
N GLN A 641 -4.86 -7.06 3.38
CA GLN A 641 -4.24 -8.34 3.02
C GLN A 641 -5.27 -9.34 2.46
N LEU A 642 -6.51 -9.37 2.99
CA LEU A 642 -7.59 -10.17 2.41
C LEU A 642 -8.01 -9.65 1.03
N ALA A 643 -8.07 -8.34 0.83
CA ALA A 643 -8.37 -7.73 -0.45
C ALA A 643 -7.32 -8.11 -1.51
N LEU A 644 -6.03 -7.98 -1.17
CA LEU A 644 -4.90 -8.38 -2.01
C LEU A 644 -4.93 -9.88 -2.34
N PHE A 645 -5.23 -10.73 -1.35
CA PHE A 645 -5.43 -12.17 -1.55
C PHE A 645 -6.54 -12.44 -2.59
N LEU A 646 -7.73 -11.87 -2.40
CA LEU A 646 -8.86 -12.07 -3.31
C LEU A 646 -8.53 -11.57 -4.71
N LEU A 647 -7.91 -10.39 -4.80
CA LEU A 647 -7.47 -9.81 -6.06
C LEU A 647 -6.53 -10.76 -6.81
N ASN A 648 -5.49 -11.27 -6.13
CA ASN A 648 -4.53 -12.20 -6.71
C ASN A 648 -5.20 -13.47 -7.24
N VAL A 649 -6.12 -14.04 -6.46
CA VAL A 649 -6.84 -15.27 -6.82
C VAL A 649 -7.76 -15.05 -8.02
N HIS A 650 -8.45 -13.92 -8.09
CA HIS A 650 -9.35 -13.60 -9.20
C HIS A 650 -8.64 -13.12 -10.47
N ARG A 651 -7.52 -12.40 -10.32
CA ARG A 651 -6.64 -11.99 -11.42
C ARG A 651 -6.06 -13.21 -12.12
N ALA A 652 -5.52 -14.16 -11.35
CA ALA A 652 -4.98 -15.40 -11.89
C ALA A 652 -6.01 -16.31 -12.58
N SER A 653 -7.30 -16.21 -12.21
CA SER A 653 -8.36 -17.00 -12.85
C SER A 653 -8.87 -16.41 -14.17
N GLY A 654 -8.41 -15.21 -14.55
CA GLY A 654 -8.86 -14.50 -15.75
C GLY A 654 -10.28 -13.92 -15.64
N LYS A 655 -11.00 -14.18 -14.55
CA LYS A 655 -12.39 -13.72 -14.35
C LYS A 655 -12.50 -12.26 -13.93
N TRP A 656 -11.39 -11.63 -13.57
CA TRP A 656 -11.39 -10.22 -13.13
C TRP A 656 -11.46 -9.22 -14.30
N GLY A 657 -11.26 -9.67 -15.54
CA GLY A 657 -11.17 -8.84 -16.75
C GLY A 657 -9.70 -8.65 -17.20
N GLY A 658 -9.47 -8.26 -18.45
CA GLY A 658 -8.15 -7.91 -18.99
C GLY A 658 -7.73 -8.68 -20.26
N PRO A 659 -6.87 -8.10 -21.12
CA PRO A 659 -6.49 -8.65 -22.43
C PRO A 659 -5.66 -9.96 -22.37
N ASN A 660 -5.20 -10.35 -21.18
CA ASN A 660 -4.30 -11.49 -20.97
C ASN A 660 -4.84 -12.54 -19.99
N ALA A 661 -6.16 -12.75 -19.89
CA ALA A 661 -6.69 -13.91 -19.17
C ALA A 661 -6.15 -15.20 -19.85
N PRO A 662 -5.21 -15.95 -19.24
CA PRO A 662 -4.73 -17.16 -19.87
C PRO A 662 -5.89 -18.16 -19.84
N ALA A 663 -6.38 -18.56 -21.01
CA ALA A 663 -7.18 -19.77 -21.12
C ALA A 663 -6.36 -20.90 -20.49
N ARG A 664 -6.79 -21.38 -19.33
CA ARG A 664 -6.06 -22.38 -18.55
C ARG A 664 -5.83 -23.59 -19.46
N ARG A 665 -4.62 -23.73 -20.02
CA ARG A 665 -4.28 -24.90 -20.86
C ARG A 665 -4.45 -26.12 -19.98
N LYS A 666 -5.45 -26.97 -20.27
CA LYS A 666 -5.53 -28.29 -19.65
C LYS A 666 -4.19 -28.99 -19.98
N PRO A 667 -3.47 -29.53 -18.99
CA PRO A 667 -2.31 -30.35 -19.29
C PRO A 667 -2.79 -31.52 -20.14
N GLN A 668 -2.27 -31.65 -21.37
CA GLN A 668 -2.50 -32.82 -22.21
C GLN A 668 -1.98 -34.04 -21.46
N GLY A 669 -2.90 -34.88 -20.99
CA GLY A 669 -2.56 -36.23 -20.58
C GLY A 669 -2.38 -37.06 -21.85
N GLU A 670 -1.17 -37.59 -22.05
CA GLU A 670 -0.98 -38.78 -22.87
C GLU A 670 -1.69 -39.93 -22.13
N ASP A 671 -2.76 -40.45 -22.73
CA ASP A 671 -3.09 -41.88 -22.85
C ASP A 671 -4.60 -42.09 -23.03
N GLY A 672 -4.98 -42.68 -24.17
CA GLY A 672 -6.25 -43.40 -24.33
C GLY A 672 -7.15 -42.91 -25.46
N GLU A 673 -6.96 -43.48 -26.65
CA GLU A 673 -7.96 -43.54 -27.71
C GLU A 673 -9.32 -43.98 -27.15
N ASN A 674 -10.35 -43.15 -27.30
CA ASN A 674 -11.72 -43.54 -27.60
C ASN A 674 -12.49 -42.27 -27.97
N GLY A 675 -12.88 -42.19 -29.24
CA GLY A 675 -13.75 -41.13 -29.74
C GLY A 675 -15.19 -41.38 -29.34
N GLU A 676 -15.81 -40.36 -28.73
CA GLU A 676 -17.22 -40.07 -28.86
C GLU A 676 -17.34 -38.55 -28.98
N ASP A 677 -17.90 -38.12 -30.12
CA ASP A 677 -18.21 -36.73 -30.44
C ASP A 677 -19.23 -36.20 -29.41
N GLY A 678 -18.74 -35.42 -28.44
CA GLY A 678 -19.57 -34.63 -27.53
C GLY A 678 -19.49 -33.18 -27.95
N ASP A 679 -20.65 -32.58 -28.22
CA ASP A 679 -20.84 -31.23 -28.69
C ASP A 679 -19.96 -30.22 -27.94
N ALA A 680 -19.05 -29.58 -28.68
CA ALA A 680 -18.31 -28.43 -28.19
C ALA A 680 -19.31 -27.26 -28.11
N GLU A 681 -19.82 -26.99 -26.91
CA GLU A 681 -20.40 -25.69 -26.60
C GLU A 681 -19.32 -24.63 -26.91
N GLU A 682 -19.52 -23.87 -27.99
CA GLU A 682 -18.76 -22.66 -28.27
C GLU A 682 -18.91 -21.73 -27.06
N GLU A 683 -17.89 -21.66 -26.21
CA GLU A 683 -17.79 -20.60 -25.21
C GLU A 683 -17.79 -19.26 -25.97
N ALA A 684 -18.90 -18.54 -25.87
CA ALA A 684 -19.07 -17.22 -26.45
C ALA A 684 -17.86 -16.32 -26.11
N PRO A 685 -17.41 -15.43 -27.04
CA PRO A 685 -16.29 -14.56 -26.79
C PRO A 685 -16.55 -13.76 -25.51
N VAL A 686 -15.74 -14.02 -24.47
CA VAL A 686 -15.86 -13.35 -23.18
C VAL A 686 -15.64 -11.87 -23.45
N ALA A 687 -16.72 -11.08 -23.44
CA ALA A 687 -16.64 -9.63 -23.53
C ALA A 687 -15.59 -9.16 -22.51
N ASN A 688 -14.54 -8.49 -22.99
CA ASN A 688 -13.45 -7.97 -22.16
C ASN A 688 -14.01 -6.95 -21.18
N LYS A 689 -14.52 -7.41 -20.03
CA LYS A 689 -15.02 -6.55 -18.97
C LYS A 689 -13.82 -5.74 -18.44
N SER A 690 -14.00 -4.44 -18.32
CA SER A 690 -12.98 -3.55 -17.72
C SER A 690 -12.59 -4.05 -16.34
N ILE A 691 -11.30 -3.95 -16.03
CA ILE A 691 -10.79 -4.20 -14.69
C ILE A 691 -11.24 -3.04 -13.81
N VAL A 692 -11.80 -3.38 -12.65
CA VAL A 692 -12.38 -2.42 -11.72
C VAL A 692 -11.82 -2.64 -10.32
N PRO A 693 -11.73 -1.58 -9.49
CA PRO A 693 -11.31 -1.66 -8.10
C PRO A 693 -12.16 -2.62 -7.24
N LEU A 694 -11.60 -2.98 -6.09
CA LEU A 694 -12.21 -3.85 -5.09
C LEU A 694 -12.46 -3.08 -3.78
N VAL A 695 -13.68 -3.15 -3.27
CA VAL A 695 -14.07 -2.57 -1.97
C VAL A 695 -14.48 -3.69 -1.02
N LEU A 696 -13.82 -3.79 0.14
CA LEU A 696 -14.21 -4.72 1.21
C LEU A 696 -14.87 -3.93 2.33
N ILE A 697 -16.00 -4.44 2.80
CA ILE A 697 -16.77 -3.85 3.90
C ILE A 697 -16.92 -4.93 4.96
N THR A 698 -16.54 -4.66 6.20
CA THR A 698 -16.69 -5.59 7.33
C THR A 698 -17.25 -4.89 8.55
N ARG A 699 -18.04 -5.59 9.34
CA ARG A 699 -18.65 -5.02 10.55
C ARG A 699 -17.66 -5.04 11.71
N ASN A 700 -17.40 -3.89 12.31
CA ASN A 700 -16.73 -3.77 13.60
C ASN A 700 -17.77 -3.57 14.71
N PRO A 701 -18.06 -4.61 15.52
CA PRO A 701 -19.10 -4.54 16.54
C PRO A 701 -18.66 -3.68 17.75
N ALA A 702 -17.36 -3.55 18.01
CA ALA A 702 -16.83 -2.80 19.15
C ALA A 702 -17.11 -1.30 19.01
N GLN A 703 -16.93 -0.77 17.80
CA GLN A 703 -17.14 0.66 17.49
C GLN A 703 -18.53 0.94 16.87
N ASN A 704 -19.37 -0.09 16.72
CA ASN A 704 -20.68 0.01 16.09
C ASN A 704 -20.63 0.66 14.68
N CYS A 705 -19.62 0.31 13.90
CA CYS A 705 -19.37 0.86 12.56
C CYS A 705 -19.05 -0.27 11.55
N PHE A 706 -19.06 0.06 10.26
CA PHE A 706 -18.45 -0.72 9.21
C PHE A 706 -17.07 -0.16 8.88
N LEU A 707 -16.09 -1.03 8.77
CA LEU A 707 -14.78 -0.73 8.23
C LEU A 707 -14.79 -1.02 6.72
N VAL A 708 -14.41 -0.03 5.93
CA VAL A 708 -14.39 -0.02 4.47
C VAL A 708 -12.95 0.13 4.00
N VAL A 709 -12.49 -0.77 3.13
CA VAL A 709 -11.15 -0.73 2.53
C VAL A 709 -11.27 -0.80 1.01
N GLY A 710 -10.61 0.13 0.33
CA GLY A 710 -10.57 0.24 -1.12
C GLY A 710 -9.20 -0.12 -1.71
N LEU A 711 -9.19 -1.03 -2.67
CA LEU A 711 -7.99 -1.45 -3.38
C LEU A 711 -8.14 -1.24 -4.89
N THR A 712 -7.19 -0.54 -5.51
CA THR A 712 -7.09 -0.45 -6.97
C THR A 712 -6.66 -1.77 -7.59
N CYS A 713 -7.14 -2.03 -8.80
CA CYS A 713 -6.72 -3.19 -9.57
C CYS A 713 -6.00 -2.73 -10.85
N PRO A 714 -4.67 -2.75 -10.90
CA PRO A 714 -3.93 -2.54 -12.15
C PRO A 714 -4.26 -3.66 -13.16
N SER A 715 -4.06 -3.37 -14.45
CA SER A 715 -4.26 -4.36 -15.50
C SER A 715 -3.16 -5.42 -15.53
N THR A 716 -1.91 -5.01 -15.28
CA THR A 716 -0.77 -5.90 -15.20
C THR A 716 -0.40 -6.16 -13.73
N PRO A 717 -0.11 -7.40 -13.34
CA PRO A 717 0.49 -7.69 -12.03
C PRO A 717 1.77 -6.91 -11.80
N GLY A 718 1.93 -6.31 -10.60
CA GLY A 718 3.13 -5.56 -10.22
C GLY A 718 3.16 -4.09 -10.68
N GLU A 719 2.18 -3.61 -11.43
CA GLU A 719 2.03 -2.18 -11.71
C GLU A 719 1.38 -1.46 -10.52
N ILE A 720 1.89 -0.27 -10.16
CA ILE A 720 1.30 0.58 -9.13
C ILE A 720 0.49 1.69 -9.80
N HIS A 721 -0.78 1.82 -9.43
CA HIS A 721 -1.66 2.91 -9.85
C HIS A 721 -2.02 3.77 -8.64
N ARG A 722 -2.26 5.06 -8.87
CA ARG A 722 -2.79 5.95 -7.83
C ARG A 722 -4.19 5.48 -7.41
N ASN A 723 -4.40 5.35 -6.11
CA ASN A 723 -5.67 4.92 -5.54
C ASN A 723 -6.59 6.11 -5.32
N THR A 724 -7.58 6.25 -6.20
CA THR A 724 -8.58 7.34 -6.15
C THR A 724 -9.73 7.05 -5.19
N LEU A 725 -9.84 5.84 -4.64
CA LEU A 725 -10.96 5.46 -3.77
C LEU A 725 -10.98 6.24 -2.47
N GLY A 726 -9.82 6.66 -1.95
CA GLY A 726 -9.78 7.44 -0.71
C GLY A 726 -10.53 8.77 -0.82
N THR A 727 -10.38 9.47 -1.96
CA THR A 727 -11.14 10.70 -2.26
C THR A 727 -12.60 10.39 -2.59
N ALA A 728 -12.86 9.33 -3.38
CA ALA A 728 -14.22 8.93 -3.71
C ALA A 728 -15.05 8.54 -2.48
N PHE A 729 -14.43 7.91 -1.47
CA PHE A 729 -15.08 7.60 -0.21
C PHE A 729 -15.46 8.88 0.56
N LYS A 730 -14.57 9.89 0.60
CA LYS A 730 -14.87 11.18 1.25
C LYS A 730 -16.07 11.86 0.60
N LEU A 731 -16.05 12.00 -0.72
CA LEU A 731 -17.12 12.65 -1.48
C LEU A 731 -18.45 11.93 -1.30
N ALA A 732 -18.46 10.60 -1.47
CA ALA A 732 -19.69 9.81 -1.29
C ALA A 732 -20.26 9.89 0.13
N ALA A 733 -19.39 9.93 1.16
CA ALA A 733 -19.84 10.06 2.54
C ALA A 733 -20.31 11.50 2.87
N GLY A 734 -19.67 12.53 2.29
CA GLY A 734 -20.08 13.93 2.40
C GLY A 734 -21.45 14.19 1.78
N GLU A 735 -21.68 13.73 0.55
CA GLU A 735 -22.96 13.88 -0.15
C GLU A 735 -24.12 13.15 0.54
N THR A 736 -23.84 12.02 1.18
CA THR A 736 -24.86 11.29 1.97
C THR A 736 -25.14 11.92 3.32
N GLY A 737 -24.32 12.88 3.77
CA GLY A 737 -24.33 13.37 5.15
C GLY A 737 -24.05 12.28 6.17
N ALA A 738 -23.38 11.20 5.76
CA ALA A 738 -23.10 10.06 6.62
C ALA A 738 -22.08 10.44 7.70
N ASN A 739 -22.22 9.87 8.89
CA ASN A 739 -21.21 9.99 9.93
C ASN A 739 -20.10 8.98 9.65
N PHE A 740 -18.97 9.50 9.15
CA PHE A 740 -17.81 8.71 8.81
C PHE A 740 -16.55 9.19 9.54
N ARG A 741 -15.57 8.29 9.63
CA ARG A 741 -14.24 8.52 10.17
C ARG A 741 -13.20 8.06 9.15
N GLN A 742 -12.21 8.89 8.88
CA GLN A 742 -11.09 8.58 8.00
C GLN A 742 -9.79 9.10 8.62
N ASP A 743 -9.51 8.57 9.80
CA ASP A 743 -8.42 9.03 10.68
C ASP A 743 -7.11 8.25 10.46
N GLY A 744 -7.13 7.20 9.64
CA GLY A 744 -5.94 6.40 9.34
C GLY A 744 -4.92 7.11 8.47
N PHE A 745 -3.67 6.65 8.49
CA PHE A 745 -2.61 7.16 7.61
C PHE A 745 -2.82 6.80 6.13
N THR A 746 -3.62 5.78 5.84
CA THR A 746 -4.00 5.39 4.48
C THR A 746 -5.38 5.94 4.12
N SER A 747 -5.44 6.76 3.08
CA SER A 747 -6.71 7.38 2.64
C SER A 747 -7.74 6.37 2.14
N ALA A 748 -7.34 5.19 1.64
CA ALA A 748 -8.29 4.20 1.12
C ALA A 748 -8.99 3.35 2.21
N VAL A 749 -8.97 3.79 3.47
CA VAL A 749 -9.61 3.14 4.61
C VAL A 749 -10.58 4.11 5.26
N MET A 750 -11.83 3.70 5.48
CA MET A 750 -12.87 4.52 6.10
C MET A 750 -13.70 3.69 7.08
N GLU A 751 -14.17 4.32 8.14
CA GLU A 751 -15.19 3.78 9.04
C GLU A 751 -16.49 4.56 8.84
N ILE A 752 -17.62 3.86 8.70
CA ILE A 752 -18.94 4.46 8.51
C ILE A 752 -19.94 3.85 9.49
N GLN A 753 -20.91 4.63 9.98
CA GLN A 753 -21.92 4.09 10.89
C GLN A 753 -22.79 3.01 10.23
N ILE A 754 -23.28 2.07 11.04
CA ILE A 754 -23.97 0.86 10.56
C ILE A 754 -25.22 1.17 9.72
N ASP A 755 -25.95 2.21 10.07
CA ASP A 755 -27.25 2.52 9.47
C ASP A 755 -27.12 3.20 8.09
N GLU A 756 -25.92 3.64 7.72
CA GLU A 756 -25.67 4.50 6.53
C GLU A 756 -24.98 3.75 5.37
N ILE A 757 -24.52 2.52 5.60
CA ILE A 757 -23.70 1.78 4.63
C ILE A 757 -24.37 1.53 3.28
N GLN A 758 -25.70 1.36 3.25
CA GLN A 758 -26.42 1.09 2.00
C GLN A 758 -26.42 2.33 1.09
N TYR A 759 -26.81 3.48 1.66
CA TYR A 759 -26.79 4.77 0.96
C TYR A 759 -25.38 5.16 0.51
N PHE A 760 -24.37 4.89 1.34
CA PHE A 760 -22.98 5.12 0.98
C PHE A 760 -22.53 4.30 -0.24
N VAL A 761 -22.86 3.00 -0.32
CA VAL A 761 -22.47 2.17 -1.46
C VAL A 761 -23.17 2.62 -2.75
N GLU A 762 -24.42 3.07 -2.64
CA GLU A 762 -25.16 3.66 -3.76
C GLU A 762 -24.52 4.98 -4.21
N GLN A 763 -24.20 5.89 -3.30
CA GLN A 763 -23.57 7.15 -3.68
C GLN A 763 -22.14 7.00 -4.17
N LEU A 764 -21.39 6.04 -3.64
CA LEU A 764 -20.06 5.69 -4.18
C LEU A 764 -20.15 5.25 -5.65
N HIS A 765 -21.24 4.62 -6.07
CA HIS A 765 -21.45 4.31 -7.48
C HIS A 765 -21.59 5.59 -8.32
N ASN A 766 -22.35 6.57 -7.86
CA ASN A 766 -22.61 7.82 -8.57
C ASN A 766 -21.34 8.68 -8.66
N VAL A 767 -20.60 8.82 -7.56
CA VAL A 767 -19.31 9.55 -7.51
C VAL A 767 -18.27 8.95 -8.46
N LEU A 768 -18.29 7.63 -8.67
CA LEU A 768 -17.39 6.97 -9.62
C LEU A 768 -17.91 6.99 -11.07
N ASP A 769 -19.17 7.37 -11.31
CA ASP A 769 -19.77 7.53 -12.64
C ASP A 769 -19.66 8.95 -13.18
N ALA A 770 -19.62 9.94 -12.29
CA ALA A 770 -19.21 11.32 -12.58
C ALA A 770 -17.71 11.38 -12.95
#